data_AF-A0A935U221-F1
#
_entry.id   AF-A0A935U221-F1
#
_cell.length_a   1.000
_cell.length_b   1.000
_cell.length_c   1.000
_cell.angle_alpha   90.00
_cell.angle_beta   90.00
_cell.angle_gamma   90.00
#
_symmetry.space_group_name_H-M   'P 1'
#
loop_
_entity.id
_entity.type
_entity.pdbx_description
1 polymer ?
#
loop_
_entity_poly.entity_id
_entity_poly.type
_entity_poly.pdbx_seq_one_letter_code
_entity_poly.pdbx_strand_id
1 'polypeptide(L)'
;MAADVPGGAFGATSAAGALTAVLFSSPDYPLFLGAVFLLYGLLRSHGQLGVFARVALMLLLGDLIFLLVSKHTETLWDPVGGVVLSYLAGSARDGYAAAPLWQYALGTVLLAGAVWVGRRHGGALVGDGAQRWLGLALTGACAAVGLAVAVTSASGDLDALTAGFVRLGHLAYLAILGVAIGASIPDPASPSVGASRALGALLVLFAASSLFYLAWCVAMHGAYRYLLALLLATISLDFYLGLAIERARRATTRRALLIVSLVSNLGVLAIFKYADFFLLEVLGLPLAPLGLILPAGISFHTFQSLSYTIDVYRKEIRATSSILEFSTFVLFFPQLVAGPIVRAKDLLPQLQALPAFDHQRASDGLYRIAIGLWKKIALADTLALTIVDGVFSAPERFSSVEVLAGVVGYAFQIYLDFSAYSDIALGSAQLLGFTMPENFRTPYRSATLQEFWRRWHMSLSTWLRDYLYIPLGGSRGGSLATYRNLLITMVLGGLWHGANWTFIVWGLLHGGGLAMARALEERGELGPRPLRQAALACAGLAVVGGLAHALLLGSLHGWAELALSWLYLTPLWAAVTVLLSRAAKAPWPRVDVTARRRQLARAVRLCMAALVLGLLLALRHGDTALWVPAVLLVLAAAAVAAALDAGYLVARATLISAAARVGATSLVFVYVVVAWVFFRATSFDNALAVFRSLGAFELDHANVTPLVQLALVAAAAGHLFPDRTFAWLRGRFIALSALQQGLALAASALVLRELSDPRIVPFIYFQF
;
A
#
# COMPACT_ATOMS: atom_id res chain seq x y z
N MET A 1 45.33 -8.24 7.69
CA MET A 1 44.58 -7.64 8.81
C MET A 1 43.26 -7.18 8.25
N ALA A 2 42.25 -8.04 8.35
CA ALA A 2 40.89 -7.82 7.87
C ALA A 2 40.14 -6.93 8.87
N ALA A 3 39.46 -5.90 8.38
CA ALA A 3 38.58 -5.06 9.18
C ALA A 3 37.13 -5.43 8.84
N ASP A 4 36.43 -5.95 9.84
CA ASP A 4 34.99 -6.19 9.85
C ASP A 4 34.23 -4.89 9.60
N VAL A 5 33.40 -4.88 8.56
CA VAL A 5 32.33 -3.89 8.37
C VAL A 5 31.08 -4.50 8.99
N PRO A 6 30.47 -3.89 10.04
CA PRO A 6 29.26 -4.45 10.61
C PRO A 6 28.09 -4.30 9.63
N GLY A 7 27.47 -5.44 9.30
CA GLY A 7 26.21 -5.49 8.60
C GLY A 7 25.09 -4.77 9.36
N GLY A 8 24.04 -4.45 8.60
CA GLY A 8 22.86 -3.66 8.95
C GLY A 8 22.42 -3.68 10.41
N ALA A 9 21.93 -2.52 10.85
CA ALA A 9 21.37 -2.21 12.16
C ALA A 9 20.05 -2.96 12.50
N PHE A 10 20.07 -4.28 12.33
CA PHE A 10 19.23 -5.26 13.03
C PHE A 10 20.16 -6.35 13.61
N GLY A 11 21.20 -5.92 14.33
CA GLY A 11 22.08 -6.78 15.11
C GLY A 11 21.41 -7.11 16.43
N ALA A 12 20.96 -8.36 16.57
CA ALA A 12 20.51 -8.95 17.81
C ALA A 12 21.60 -8.92 18.88
N THR A 13 21.40 -8.17 19.96
CA THR A 13 22.13 -8.37 21.22
C THR A 13 21.20 -8.24 22.44
N SER A 14 21.01 -9.39 23.08
CA SER A 14 20.82 -9.61 24.53
C SER A 14 19.59 -9.04 25.26
N ALA A 15 18.40 -9.22 24.69
CA ALA A 15 17.19 -9.51 25.48
C ALA A 15 16.44 -10.77 24.96
N ALA A 16 17.17 -11.63 24.24
CA ALA A 16 16.65 -12.77 23.48
C ALA A 16 16.28 -14.01 24.33
N GLY A 17 15.93 -13.84 25.61
CA GLY A 17 15.65 -14.95 26.54
C GLY A 17 14.27 -14.96 27.18
N ALA A 18 13.48 -13.89 27.06
CA ALA A 18 12.14 -13.82 27.61
C ALA A 18 11.27 -13.04 26.61
N LEU A 19 10.10 -13.59 26.25
CA LEU A 19 9.08 -13.07 25.31
C LEU A 19 9.03 -13.65 23.90
N THR A 20 9.19 -14.96 23.78
CA THR A 20 8.61 -15.76 22.68
C THR A 20 7.14 -16.11 22.97
N ALA A 21 6.26 -15.11 22.99
CA ALA A 21 4.82 -15.33 22.84
C ALA A 21 4.46 -15.11 21.36
N VAL A 22 4.57 -16.19 20.57
CA VAL A 22 4.17 -16.20 19.15
C VAL A 22 2.66 -16.03 19.07
N LEU A 23 2.23 -14.94 18.42
CA LEU A 23 0.83 -14.50 18.38
C LEU A 23 -0.15 -15.47 17.71
N PHE A 24 0.37 -16.37 16.89
CA PHE A 24 -0.42 -17.39 16.19
C PHE A 24 -0.37 -18.77 16.87
N SER A 25 0.45 -18.96 17.91
CA SER A 25 0.50 -20.20 18.69
C SER A 25 -0.32 -20.13 19.98
N SER A 26 -0.69 -18.94 20.46
CA SER A 26 -1.59 -18.80 21.62
C SER A 26 -2.99 -19.36 21.28
N PRO A 27 -3.57 -20.22 22.14
CA PRO A 27 -4.95 -20.69 22.02
C PRO A 27 -6.01 -19.58 22.16
N ASP A 28 -5.62 -18.34 22.46
CA ASP A 28 -6.51 -17.22 22.76
C ASP A 28 -6.91 -16.39 21.52
N TYR A 29 -6.22 -16.58 20.39
CA TYR A 29 -6.49 -15.85 19.14
C TYR A 29 -7.86 -16.15 18.48
N PRO A 30 -8.33 -17.41 18.44
CA PRO A 30 -9.69 -17.72 17.99
C PRO A 30 -10.78 -17.14 18.91
N LEU A 31 -10.49 -17.00 20.21
CA LEU A 31 -11.40 -16.35 21.17
C LEU A 31 -11.45 -14.83 20.96
N PHE A 32 -10.31 -14.19 20.68
CA PHE A 32 -10.23 -12.77 20.32
C PHE A 32 -11.04 -12.47 19.06
N LEU A 33 -10.76 -13.17 17.96
CA LEU A 33 -11.51 -13.04 16.70
C LEU A 33 -12.99 -13.40 16.89
N GLY A 34 -13.27 -14.46 17.66
CA GLY A 34 -14.63 -14.83 18.05
C GLY A 34 -15.36 -13.70 18.78
N ALA A 35 -14.69 -13.00 19.70
CA ALA A 35 -15.24 -11.85 20.43
C ALA A 35 -15.44 -10.63 19.50
N VAL A 36 -14.50 -10.34 18.59
CA VAL A 36 -14.66 -9.30 17.56
C VAL A 36 -15.91 -9.56 16.70
N PHE A 37 -16.12 -10.81 16.31
CA PHE A 37 -17.25 -11.20 15.47
C PHE A 37 -18.58 -11.30 16.23
N LEU A 38 -18.57 -11.67 17.51
CA LEU A 38 -19.73 -11.58 18.41
C LEU A 38 -20.15 -10.12 18.64
N LEU A 39 -19.18 -9.23 18.83
CA LEU A 39 -19.41 -7.78 18.94
C LEU A 39 -19.94 -7.19 17.62
N TYR A 40 -19.53 -7.72 16.46
CA TYR A 40 -20.12 -7.35 15.17
C TYR A 40 -21.60 -7.73 15.04
N GLY A 41 -22.03 -8.86 15.60
CA GLY A 41 -23.45 -9.19 15.75
C GLY A 41 -24.21 -8.13 16.54
N LEU A 42 -23.59 -7.57 17.58
CA LEU A 42 -24.15 -6.52 18.44
C LEU A 42 -24.12 -5.12 17.80
N LEU A 43 -23.34 -4.88 16.74
CA LEU A 43 -23.38 -3.62 15.97
C LEU A 43 -24.74 -3.34 15.31
N ARG A 44 -25.58 -4.38 15.13
CA ARG A 44 -26.96 -4.23 14.64
C ARG A 44 -27.94 -3.76 15.71
N SER A 45 -27.52 -3.67 16.98
CA SER A 45 -28.36 -3.12 18.04
C SER A 45 -28.46 -1.59 17.94
N HIS A 46 -29.68 -1.08 18.06
CA HIS A 46 -29.92 0.36 18.18
C HIS A 46 -29.61 0.83 19.61
N GLY A 47 -29.25 2.12 19.76
CA GLY A 47 -28.98 2.73 21.07
C GLY A 47 -27.52 2.66 21.51
N GLN A 48 -27.28 2.77 22.82
CA GLN A 48 -25.93 2.86 23.42
C GLN A 48 -25.10 1.58 23.20
N LEU A 49 -25.74 0.41 23.23
CA LEU A 49 -25.08 -0.88 23.02
C LEU A 49 -24.38 -0.96 21.64
N GLY A 50 -25.03 -0.47 20.58
CA GLY A 50 -24.44 -0.39 19.24
C GLY A 50 -23.30 0.62 19.13
N VAL A 51 -23.32 1.70 19.92
CA VAL A 51 -22.21 2.67 19.99
C VAL A 51 -20.99 2.04 20.65
N PHE A 52 -21.17 1.37 21.79
CA PHE A 52 -20.09 0.65 22.45
C PHE A 52 -19.53 -0.48 21.58
N ALA A 53 -20.40 -1.23 20.86
CA ALA A 53 -19.96 -2.25 19.92
C ALA A 53 -19.14 -1.67 18.75
N ARG A 54 -19.50 -0.48 18.23
CA ARG A 54 -18.72 0.23 17.21
C ARG A 54 -17.36 0.70 17.72
N VAL A 55 -17.31 1.26 18.92
CA VAL A 55 -16.05 1.67 19.56
C VAL A 55 -15.18 0.45 19.83
N ALA A 56 -15.75 -0.63 20.37
CA ALA A 56 -15.04 -1.88 20.59
C ALA A 56 -14.53 -2.50 19.28
N LEU A 57 -15.31 -2.48 18.19
CA LEU A 57 -14.83 -2.92 16.88
C LEU A 57 -13.69 -2.05 16.36
N MET A 58 -13.77 -0.72 16.54
CA MET A 58 -12.69 0.20 16.15
C MET A 58 -11.41 -0.07 16.93
N LEU A 59 -11.54 -0.35 18.24
CA LEU A 59 -10.49 -0.87 19.13
C LEU A 59 -9.90 -2.17 18.57
N LEU A 60 -10.71 -3.20 18.43
CA LEU A 60 -10.23 -4.50 17.98
C LEU A 60 -9.62 -4.50 16.56
N LEU A 61 -10.03 -3.57 15.71
CA LEU A 61 -9.47 -3.38 14.37
C LEU A 61 -8.11 -2.68 14.39
N GLY A 62 -7.93 -1.69 15.26
CA GLY A 62 -6.62 -1.09 15.48
C GLY A 62 -5.63 -2.09 16.09
N ASP A 63 -6.09 -2.94 17.01
CA ASP A 63 -5.35 -4.10 17.51
C ASP A 63 -4.98 -5.04 16.37
N LEU A 64 -5.92 -5.43 15.51
CA LEU A 64 -5.63 -6.29 14.36
C LEU A 64 -4.53 -5.70 13.47
N ILE A 65 -4.61 -4.40 13.15
CA ILE A 65 -3.58 -3.74 12.33
C ILE A 65 -2.22 -3.75 13.05
N PHE A 66 -2.18 -3.42 14.35
CA PHE A 66 -0.94 -3.42 15.11
C PHE A 66 -0.34 -4.81 15.23
N LEU A 67 -1.17 -5.83 15.50
CA LEU A 67 -0.80 -7.23 15.54
C LEU A 67 -0.25 -7.74 14.21
N LEU A 68 -0.82 -7.32 13.08
CA LEU A 68 -0.31 -7.66 11.75
C LEU A 68 1.06 -7.04 11.46
N VAL A 69 1.36 -5.90 12.08
CA VAL A 69 2.62 -5.19 11.87
C VAL A 69 3.70 -5.63 12.86
N SER A 70 3.38 -5.75 14.15
CA SER A 70 4.35 -6.07 15.20
C SER A 70 4.48 -7.56 15.49
N LYS A 71 3.43 -8.36 15.24
CA LYS A 71 3.30 -9.77 15.67
C LYS A 71 3.59 -10.01 17.17
N HIS A 72 3.45 -8.99 18.03
CA HIS A 72 3.62 -9.09 19.49
C HIS A 72 2.34 -8.68 20.27
N THR A 73 1.91 -9.49 21.25
CA THR A 73 0.70 -9.24 22.06
C THR A 73 0.93 -8.16 23.12
N GLU A 74 2.19 -7.95 23.48
CA GLU A 74 2.66 -6.87 24.35
C GLU A 74 2.31 -5.49 23.77
N THR A 75 2.22 -5.42 22.45
CA THR A 75 2.06 -4.16 21.72
C THR A 75 0.62 -3.92 21.26
N LEU A 76 -0.36 -4.52 21.93
CA LEU A 76 -1.78 -4.26 21.63
C LEU A 76 -2.04 -2.76 21.70
N TRP A 77 -2.80 -2.28 20.72
CA TRP A 77 -2.97 -0.87 20.42
C TRP A 77 -3.79 -0.13 21.49
N ASP A 78 -4.59 -0.87 22.29
CA ASP A 78 -5.44 -0.28 23.30
C ASP A 78 -5.28 -0.87 24.70
N PRO A 79 -5.32 -0.02 25.75
CA PRO A 79 -5.20 -0.45 27.13
C PRO A 79 -6.29 -1.45 27.56
N VAL A 80 -7.46 -1.47 26.89
CA VAL A 80 -8.58 -2.34 27.26
C VAL A 80 -8.34 -3.75 26.72
N GLY A 81 -7.92 -3.89 25.45
CA GLY A 81 -7.49 -5.13 24.82
C GLY A 81 -6.32 -5.75 25.57
N GLY A 82 -5.31 -4.95 25.91
CA GLY A 82 -4.18 -5.39 26.74
C GLY A 82 -4.60 -5.90 28.12
N VAL A 83 -5.51 -5.21 28.81
CA VAL A 83 -6.05 -5.65 30.11
C VAL A 83 -6.90 -6.92 30.00
N VAL A 84 -7.80 -6.98 29.01
CA VAL A 84 -8.67 -8.14 28.77
C VAL A 84 -7.84 -9.36 28.40
N LEU A 85 -6.86 -9.22 27.51
CA LEU A 85 -5.97 -10.32 27.12
C LEU A 85 -5.03 -10.72 28.25
N SER A 86 -4.47 -9.79 29.02
CA SER A 86 -3.64 -10.14 30.20
C SER A 86 -4.44 -10.86 31.28
N TYR A 87 -5.71 -10.51 31.44
CA TYR A 87 -6.64 -11.16 32.38
C TYR A 87 -7.08 -12.55 31.87
N LEU A 88 -7.39 -12.68 30.59
CA LEU A 88 -7.83 -13.95 29.97
C LEU A 88 -6.67 -14.95 29.79
N ALA A 89 -5.48 -14.48 29.43
CA ALA A 89 -4.30 -15.31 29.19
C ALA A 89 -3.57 -15.73 30.49
N GLY A 90 -4.01 -15.24 31.66
CA GLY A 90 -3.35 -15.51 32.95
C GLY A 90 -1.90 -15.04 33.03
N SER A 91 -1.45 -14.22 32.06
CA SER A 91 -0.05 -13.84 31.79
C SER A 91 0.47 -12.72 32.68
N ALA A 92 -0.25 -12.35 33.74
CA ALA A 92 0.16 -11.35 34.73
C ALA A 92 1.43 -11.72 35.53
N ARG A 93 2.21 -12.71 35.13
CA ARG A 93 3.40 -13.19 35.85
C ARG A 93 4.75 -12.73 35.28
N ASP A 94 4.86 -12.37 34.01
CA ASP A 94 6.17 -12.05 33.41
C ASP A 94 6.15 -10.70 32.68
N GLY A 95 6.60 -9.64 33.36
CA GLY A 95 7.08 -8.40 32.72
C GLY A 95 6.14 -7.18 32.73
N TYR A 96 4.84 -7.34 32.55
CA TYR A 96 3.89 -6.24 32.77
C TYR A 96 3.60 -6.14 34.26
N ALA A 97 4.28 -5.22 34.96
CA ALA A 97 3.87 -4.83 36.31
C ALA A 97 2.40 -4.46 36.25
N ALA A 98 1.54 -5.28 36.87
CA ALA A 98 0.12 -5.01 36.99
C ALA A 98 -0.04 -3.54 37.41
N ALA A 99 -0.58 -2.70 36.53
CA ALA A 99 -0.82 -1.31 36.84
C ALA A 99 -1.56 -1.27 38.19
N PRO A 100 -1.03 -0.57 39.20
CA PRO A 100 -1.57 -0.68 40.54
C PRO A 100 -3.05 -0.27 40.54
N LEU A 101 -3.89 -0.95 41.31
CA LEU A 101 -5.36 -0.81 41.30
C LEU A 101 -5.86 0.65 41.35
N TRP A 102 -5.09 1.55 41.97
CA TRP A 102 -5.38 2.98 42.03
C TRP A 102 -5.36 3.68 40.65
N GLN A 103 -4.55 3.22 39.69
CA GLN A 103 -4.53 3.78 38.33
C GLN A 103 -5.84 3.49 37.60
N TYR A 104 -6.43 2.32 37.81
CA TYR A 104 -7.74 1.97 37.25
C TYR A 104 -8.87 2.77 37.90
N ALA A 105 -8.84 2.92 39.23
CA ALA A 105 -9.81 3.75 39.94
C ALA A 105 -9.73 5.22 39.48
N LEU A 106 -8.52 5.78 39.42
CA LEU A 106 -8.27 7.14 38.94
C LEU A 106 -8.72 7.31 37.48
N GLY A 107 -8.35 6.38 36.60
CA GLY A 107 -8.76 6.39 35.20
C GLY A 107 -10.28 6.31 35.02
N THR A 108 -10.97 5.51 35.83
CA THR A 108 -12.43 5.39 35.81
C THR A 108 -13.11 6.68 36.28
N VAL A 109 -12.62 7.28 37.37
CA VAL A 109 -13.13 8.57 37.89
C VAL A 109 -12.89 9.68 36.86
N LEU A 110 -11.69 9.73 36.28
CA LEU A 110 -11.33 10.70 35.24
C LEU A 110 -12.23 10.56 34.01
N LEU A 111 -12.43 9.33 33.53
CA LEU A 111 -13.30 9.04 32.39
C LEU A 111 -14.75 9.45 32.68
N ALA A 112 -15.29 9.08 33.84
CA ALA A 112 -16.65 9.44 34.25
C ALA A 112 -16.83 10.96 34.37
N GLY A 113 -15.88 11.66 35.00
CA GLY A 113 -15.86 13.11 35.09
C GLY A 113 -15.78 13.78 33.71
N ALA A 114 -14.92 13.27 32.84
CA ALA A 114 -14.78 13.74 31.47
C ALA A 114 -16.06 13.51 30.64
N VAL A 115 -16.74 12.37 30.78
CA VAL A 115 -18.05 12.11 30.17
C VAL A 115 -19.08 13.12 30.66
N TRP A 116 -19.11 13.42 31.97
CA TRP A 116 -20.01 14.44 32.51
C TRP A 116 -19.74 15.83 31.93
N VAL A 117 -18.46 16.24 31.86
CA VAL A 117 -18.05 17.51 31.24
C VAL A 117 -18.44 17.55 29.76
N GLY A 118 -18.17 16.49 29.00
CA GLY A 118 -18.52 16.38 27.59
C GLY A 118 -20.01 16.51 27.34
N ARG A 119 -20.85 15.87 28.16
CA ARG A 119 -22.31 15.97 28.06
C ARG A 119 -22.81 17.39 28.30
N ARG A 120 -22.27 18.07 29.31
CA ARG A 120 -22.76 19.39 29.75
C ARG A 120 -22.18 20.56 28.95
N HIS A 121 -20.94 20.42 28.47
CA HIS A 121 -20.16 21.52 27.88
C HIS A 121 -19.63 21.23 26.47
N GLY A 122 -19.87 20.03 25.90
CA GLY A 122 -19.36 19.66 24.58
C GLY A 122 -19.79 20.62 23.45
N GLY A 123 -21.00 21.19 23.53
CA GLY A 123 -21.46 22.17 22.55
C GLY A 123 -20.63 23.46 22.49
N ALA A 124 -19.95 23.83 23.58
CA ALA A 124 -19.08 25.01 23.62
C ALA A 124 -17.79 24.84 22.78
N LEU A 125 -17.41 23.61 22.48
CA LEU A 125 -16.20 23.27 21.73
C LEU A 125 -16.39 23.35 20.20
N VAL A 126 -17.63 23.51 19.73
CA VAL A 126 -17.98 23.54 18.29
C VAL A 126 -17.65 24.90 17.65
N GLY A 127 -17.73 25.99 18.42
CA GLY A 127 -17.60 27.34 17.86
C GLY A 127 -16.19 27.69 17.39
N ASP A 128 -16.08 28.61 16.41
CA ASP A 128 -14.81 29.11 15.88
C ASP A 128 -13.84 29.59 16.97
N GLY A 129 -14.35 30.23 18.02
CA GLY A 129 -13.55 30.68 19.15
C GLY A 129 -12.90 29.51 19.90
N ALA A 130 -13.63 28.42 20.12
CA ALA A 130 -13.12 27.23 20.77
C ALA A 130 -12.12 26.47 19.90
N GLN A 131 -12.37 26.36 18.59
CA GLN A 131 -11.43 25.75 17.64
C GLN A 131 -10.10 26.52 17.57
N ARG A 132 -10.16 27.87 17.63
CA ARG A 132 -8.95 28.70 17.75
C ARG A 132 -8.20 28.44 19.07
N TRP A 133 -8.90 28.38 20.19
CA TRP A 133 -8.30 28.06 21.48
C TRP A 133 -7.65 26.68 21.49
N LEU A 134 -8.32 25.65 20.96
CA LEU A 134 -7.78 24.30 20.81
C LEU A 134 -6.52 24.31 19.94
N GLY A 135 -6.52 25.07 18.85
CA GLY A 135 -5.35 25.19 17.99
C GLY A 135 -4.16 25.88 18.65
N LEU A 136 -4.41 26.94 19.41
CA LEU A 136 -3.37 27.62 20.18
C LEU A 136 -2.82 26.74 21.30
N ALA A 137 -3.70 26.02 22.01
CA ALA A 137 -3.32 25.09 23.06
C ALA A 137 -2.47 23.93 22.51
N LEU A 138 -2.87 23.34 21.37
CA LEU A 138 -2.10 22.28 20.70
C LEU A 138 -0.70 22.79 20.29
N THR A 139 -0.63 23.98 19.69
CA THR A 139 0.63 24.59 19.27
C THR A 139 1.54 24.87 20.46
N GLY A 140 0.98 25.44 21.54
CA GLY A 140 1.71 25.70 22.78
C GLY A 140 2.22 24.41 23.43
N ALA A 141 1.42 23.35 23.42
CA ALA A 141 1.83 22.04 23.93
C ALA A 141 2.96 21.44 23.09
N CYS A 142 2.87 21.47 21.75
CA CYS A 142 3.94 21.02 20.86
C CYS A 142 5.23 21.83 21.06
N ALA A 143 5.14 23.15 21.22
CA ALA A 143 6.30 23.99 21.50
C ALA A 143 6.94 23.68 22.86
N ALA A 144 6.12 23.45 23.89
CA ALA A 144 6.60 23.06 25.22
C ALA A 144 7.28 21.68 25.20
N VAL A 145 6.70 20.70 24.49
CA VAL A 145 7.32 19.38 24.28
C VAL A 145 8.62 19.52 23.50
N GLY A 146 8.65 20.29 22.42
CA GLY A 146 9.87 20.53 21.64
C GLY A 146 10.99 21.19 22.44
N LEU A 147 10.64 22.18 23.27
CA LEU A 147 11.59 22.82 24.19
C LEU A 147 12.09 21.83 25.26
N ALA A 148 11.18 21.06 25.87
CA ALA A 148 11.55 20.02 26.84
C ALA A 148 12.50 19.00 26.22
N VAL A 149 12.21 18.51 25.00
CA VAL A 149 13.08 17.62 24.24
C VAL A 149 14.44 18.24 23.98
N ALA A 150 14.50 19.49 23.52
CA ALA A 150 15.75 20.18 23.25
C ALA A 150 16.62 20.30 24.53
N VAL A 151 16.00 20.68 25.66
CA VAL A 151 16.70 20.82 26.95
C VAL A 151 17.15 19.46 27.47
N THR A 152 16.29 18.45 27.49
CA THR A 152 16.62 17.11 28.03
C THR A 152 17.54 16.32 27.11
N SER A 153 17.49 16.58 25.80
CA SER A 153 18.45 16.00 24.86
C SER A 153 19.86 16.55 25.11
N ALA A 154 19.98 17.83 25.49
CA ALA A 154 21.27 18.42 25.84
C ALA A 154 21.81 17.89 27.19
N SER A 155 20.92 17.49 28.11
CA SER A 155 21.31 16.93 29.41
C SER A 155 21.44 15.40 29.44
N GLY A 156 21.05 14.69 28.37
CA GLY A 156 21.05 13.23 28.31
C GLY A 156 19.85 12.55 29.01
N ASP A 157 18.86 13.31 29.48
CA ASP A 157 17.71 12.82 30.26
C ASP A 157 16.46 12.54 29.40
N LEU A 158 16.63 12.41 28.08
CA LEU A 158 15.53 12.27 27.13
C LEU A 158 14.64 11.05 27.42
N ASP A 159 15.24 9.95 27.89
CA ASP A 159 14.52 8.73 28.25
C ASP A 159 13.63 8.90 29.48
N ALA A 160 14.08 9.66 30.48
CA ALA A 160 13.32 9.94 31.69
C ALA A 160 12.09 10.81 31.39
N LEU A 161 12.27 11.84 30.55
CA LEU A 161 11.18 12.68 30.07
C LEU A 161 10.14 11.85 29.29
N THR A 162 10.62 11.01 28.36
CA THR A 162 9.73 10.13 27.60
C THR A 162 8.95 9.20 28.53
N ALA A 163 9.63 8.54 29.46
CA ALA A 163 8.98 7.62 30.39
C ALA A 163 7.90 8.33 31.22
N GLY A 164 8.11 9.61 31.57
CA GLY A 164 7.09 10.46 32.19
C GLY A 164 5.85 10.67 31.31
N PHE A 165 6.04 11.02 30.04
CA PHE A 165 4.93 11.17 29.08
C PHE A 165 4.17 9.88 28.85
N VAL A 166 4.86 8.74 28.72
CA VAL A 166 4.21 7.43 28.57
C VAL A 166 3.37 7.08 29.80
N ARG A 167 3.92 7.30 31.01
CA ARG A 167 3.22 7.03 32.27
C ARG A 167 1.97 7.87 32.47
N LEU A 168 1.91 9.10 31.93
CA LEU A 168 0.76 10.00 32.16
C LEU A 168 -0.15 10.16 30.93
N GLY A 169 0.33 9.80 29.74
CA GLY A 169 -0.37 10.01 28.47
C GLY A 169 -1.70 9.27 28.38
N HIS A 170 -1.81 8.10 29.02
CA HIS A 170 -3.05 7.33 29.06
C HIS A 170 -4.18 8.08 29.81
N LEU A 171 -3.85 8.89 30.83
CA LEU A 171 -4.84 9.70 31.56
C LEU A 171 -5.37 10.83 30.68
N ALA A 172 -4.48 11.52 29.95
CA ALA A 172 -4.87 12.54 28.98
C ALA A 172 -5.79 11.96 27.90
N TYR A 173 -5.48 10.75 27.42
CA TYR A 173 -6.34 10.02 26.49
C TYR A 173 -7.72 9.71 27.07
N LEU A 174 -7.80 9.14 28.28
CA LEU A 174 -9.08 8.85 28.94
C LEU A 174 -9.93 10.10 29.14
N ALA A 175 -9.30 11.25 29.43
CA ALA A 175 -10.00 12.52 29.51
C ALA A 175 -10.57 12.97 28.15
N ILE A 176 -9.77 12.91 27.07
CA ILE A 176 -10.24 13.25 25.71
C ILE A 176 -11.37 12.32 25.28
N LEU A 177 -11.19 11.01 25.46
CA LEU A 177 -12.19 10.00 25.10
C LEU A 177 -13.47 10.18 25.91
N GLY A 178 -13.37 10.46 27.21
CA GLY A 178 -14.52 10.73 28.06
C GLY A 178 -15.30 11.95 27.59
N VAL A 179 -14.62 13.07 27.32
CA VAL A 179 -15.25 14.28 26.76
C VAL A 179 -15.91 13.98 25.42
N ALA A 180 -15.26 13.21 24.55
CA ALA A 180 -15.77 12.81 23.24
C ALA A 180 -17.07 11.98 23.35
N ILE A 181 -17.05 10.94 24.19
CA ILE A 181 -18.21 10.11 24.48
C ILE A 181 -19.32 10.98 25.05
N GLY A 182 -19.00 11.84 26.02
CA GLY A 182 -19.96 12.74 26.64
C GLY A 182 -20.65 13.66 25.62
N ALA A 183 -19.87 14.31 24.75
CA ALA A 183 -20.38 15.20 23.71
C ALA A 183 -21.25 14.47 22.67
N SER A 184 -21.02 13.17 22.45
CA SER A 184 -21.80 12.34 21.54
C SER A 184 -23.19 11.95 22.08
N ILE A 185 -23.41 12.06 23.40
CA ILE A 185 -24.68 11.69 24.04
C ILE A 185 -25.63 12.90 23.98
N PRO A 186 -26.85 12.75 23.43
CA PRO A 186 -27.79 13.86 23.31
C PRO A 186 -28.19 14.42 24.68
N ASP A 187 -28.06 15.74 24.84
CA ASP A 187 -28.73 16.49 25.90
C ASP A 187 -30.05 17.05 25.33
N PRO A 188 -31.22 16.54 25.77
CA PRO A 188 -32.51 16.99 25.26
C PRO A 188 -32.81 18.47 25.54
N ALA A 189 -32.05 19.13 26.43
CA ALA A 189 -32.20 20.54 26.75
C ALA A 189 -31.34 21.50 25.89
N SER A 190 -30.44 20.98 25.04
CA SER A 190 -29.50 21.82 24.27
C SER A 190 -29.97 22.07 22.83
N PRO A 191 -30.01 23.32 22.33
CA PRO A 191 -30.39 23.63 20.95
C PRO A 191 -29.34 23.20 19.89
N SER A 192 -28.14 22.73 20.30
CA SER A 192 -27.03 22.35 19.40
C SER A 192 -26.74 20.83 19.37
N VAL A 193 -27.74 19.98 19.65
CA VAL A 193 -27.58 18.51 19.77
C VAL A 193 -26.85 17.88 18.57
N GLY A 194 -27.19 18.29 17.35
CA GLY A 194 -26.59 17.74 16.12
C GLY A 194 -25.09 18.05 16.00
N ALA A 195 -24.69 19.29 16.31
CA ALA A 195 -23.30 19.73 16.20
C ALA A 195 -22.42 19.15 17.33
N SER A 196 -22.97 19.04 18.54
CA SER A 196 -22.30 18.39 19.68
C SER A 196 -22.03 16.90 19.39
N ARG A 197 -22.99 16.22 18.76
CA ARG A 197 -22.84 14.83 18.32
C ARG A 197 -21.75 14.64 17.28
N ALA A 198 -21.73 15.52 16.27
CA ALA A 198 -20.71 15.50 15.23
C ALA A 198 -19.30 15.70 15.85
N LEU A 199 -19.17 16.68 16.74
CA LEU A 199 -17.92 16.91 17.46
C LEU A 199 -17.49 15.70 18.29
N GLY A 200 -18.42 15.08 19.03
CA GLY A 200 -18.12 13.89 19.83
C GLY A 200 -17.57 12.74 18.99
N ALA A 201 -18.19 12.46 17.84
CA ALA A 201 -17.71 11.44 16.90
C ALA A 201 -16.31 11.78 16.34
N LEU A 202 -16.09 13.05 15.97
CA LEU A 202 -14.80 13.50 15.46
C LEU A 202 -13.70 13.42 16.52
N LEU A 203 -14.00 13.78 17.78
CA LEU A 203 -13.07 13.63 18.91
C LEU A 203 -12.74 12.16 19.19
N VAL A 204 -13.71 11.24 19.07
CA VAL A 204 -13.44 9.79 19.20
C VAL A 204 -12.48 9.33 18.10
N LEU A 205 -12.71 9.74 16.85
CA LEU A 205 -11.83 9.40 15.73
C LEU A 205 -10.42 9.98 15.91
N PHE A 206 -10.32 11.24 16.33
CA PHE A 206 -9.05 11.90 16.63
C PHE A 206 -8.30 11.21 17.76
N ALA A 207 -9.00 10.89 18.86
CA ALA A 207 -8.39 10.24 20.02
C ALA A 207 -7.88 8.84 19.67
N ALA A 208 -8.71 8.03 19.00
CA ALA A 208 -8.32 6.68 18.57
C ALA A 208 -7.15 6.72 17.58
N SER A 209 -7.18 7.69 16.64
CA SER A 209 -6.08 7.91 15.72
C SER A 209 -4.80 8.34 16.43
N SER A 210 -4.88 9.24 17.41
CA SER A 210 -3.72 9.67 18.20
C SER A 210 -3.16 8.53 19.06
N LEU A 211 -4.03 7.69 19.63
CA LEU A 211 -3.65 6.51 20.39
C LEU A 211 -2.87 5.52 19.52
N PHE A 212 -3.32 5.29 18.29
CA PHE A 212 -2.59 4.45 17.33
C PHE A 212 -1.12 4.86 17.22
N TYR A 213 -0.85 6.15 16.98
CA TYR A 213 0.54 6.64 16.91
C TYR A 213 1.26 6.62 18.25
N LEU A 214 0.56 6.88 19.35
CA LEU A 214 1.15 6.81 20.67
C LEU A 214 1.64 5.39 20.97
N ALA A 215 0.88 4.36 20.61
CA ALA A 215 1.28 2.95 20.77
C ALA A 215 2.59 2.66 20.00
N TRP A 216 2.72 3.18 18.78
CA TRP A 216 3.96 3.12 18.01
C TRP A 216 5.13 3.87 18.68
N CYS A 217 4.85 5.02 19.30
CA CYS A 217 5.87 5.79 20.03
C CYS A 217 6.39 5.03 21.26
N VAL A 218 5.52 4.33 21.98
CA VAL A 218 5.85 3.59 23.21
C VAL A 218 6.71 2.35 22.90
N ALA A 219 6.39 1.62 21.83
CA ALA A 219 7.09 0.39 21.48
C ALA A 219 8.52 0.61 20.93
N MET A 220 8.84 1.82 20.50
CA MET A 220 10.11 2.13 19.81
C MET A 220 11.06 2.96 20.69
N HIS A 221 12.35 2.88 20.39
CA HIS A 221 13.42 3.55 21.15
C HIS A 221 13.84 4.89 20.50
N GLY A 222 14.51 5.75 21.27
CA GLY A 222 15.11 6.99 20.76
C GLY A 222 14.11 8.05 20.30
N ALA A 223 14.49 8.85 19.29
CA ALA A 223 13.71 9.99 18.80
C ALA A 223 12.32 9.60 18.25
N TYR A 224 12.11 8.32 17.93
CA TYR A 224 10.82 7.79 17.47
C TYR A 224 9.69 7.97 18.51
N ARG A 225 10.05 8.05 19.80
CA ARG A 225 9.11 8.33 20.91
C ARG A 225 8.38 9.67 20.78
N TYR A 226 8.91 10.58 19.96
CA TYR A 226 8.34 11.89 19.70
C TYR A 226 7.60 11.99 18.36
N LEU A 227 7.37 10.87 17.66
CA LEU A 227 6.66 10.84 16.37
C LEU A 227 5.32 11.57 16.43
N LEU A 228 4.47 11.28 17.43
CA LEU A 228 3.16 11.94 17.55
C LEU A 228 3.31 13.47 17.73
N ALA A 229 4.29 13.91 18.51
CA ALA A 229 4.55 15.35 18.70
C ALA A 229 5.02 16.01 17.41
N LEU A 230 5.89 15.35 16.65
CA LEU A 230 6.34 15.81 15.33
C LEU A 230 5.16 15.93 14.36
N LEU A 231 4.29 14.91 14.29
CA LEU A 231 3.09 14.95 13.45
C LEU A 231 2.17 16.10 13.84
N LEU A 232 1.84 16.24 15.13
CA LEU A 232 0.99 17.33 15.62
C LEU A 232 1.60 18.72 15.36
N ALA A 233 2.93 18.85 15.40
CA ALA A 233 3.62 20.08 15.03
C ALA A 233 3.48 20.40 13.54
N THR A 234 3.69 19.41 12.65
CA THR A 234 3.49 19.60 11.20
C THR A 234 2.03 19.91 10.86
N ILE A 235 1.08 19.24 11.51
CA ILE A 235 -0.36 19.50 11.40
C ILE A 235 -0.69 20.94 11.81
N SER A 236 -0.18 21.38 12.96
CA SER A 236 -0.41 22.74 13.45
C SER A 236 0.13 23.78 12.48
N LEU A 237 1.36 23.56 11.96
CA LEU A 237 1.98 24.44 10.98
C LEU A 237 1.13 24.56 9.70
N ASP A 238 0.78 23.43 9.07
CA ASP A 238 0.04 23.45 7.81
C ASP A 238 -1.42 23.91 7.95
N PHE A 239 -2.04 23.69 9.11
CA PHE A 239 -3.36 24.25 9.43
C PHE A 239 -3.33 25.79 9.34
N TYR A 240 -2.39 26.43 10.05
CA TYR A 240 -2.28 27.89 10.04
C TYR A 240 -1.77 28.43 8.71
N LEU A 241 -0.85 27.73 8.03
CA LEU A 241 -0.43 28.10 6.69
C LEU A 241 -1.60 28.04 5.71
N GLY A 242 -2.46 27.02 5.76
CA GLY A 242 -3.68 26.93 4.95
C GLY A 242 -4.59 28.15 5.16
N LEU A 243 -4.90 28.48 6.42
CA LEU A 243 -5.70 29.67 6.75
C LEU A 243 -5.03 30.98 6.29
N ALA A 244 -3.71 31.10 6.42
CA ALA A 244 -2.96 32.28 5.99
C ALA A 244 -2.92 32.39 4.45
N ILE A 245 -2.76 31.29 3.74
CA ILE A 245 -2.78 31.19 2.27
C ILE A 245 -4.14 31.65 1.75
N GLU A 246 -5.25 31.19 2.35
CA GLU A 246 -6.60 31.59 1.95
C GLU A 246 -6.84 33.10 2.17
N ARG A 247 -6.38 33.65 3.30
CA ARG A 247 -6.52 35.09 3.62
C ARG A 247 -5.60 36.00 2.81
N ALA A 248 -4.51 35.47 2.24
CA ALA A 248 -3.51 36.26 1.55
C ALA A 248 -4.06 36.90 0.25
N ARG A 249 -4.19 38.23 0.26
CA ARG A 249 -4.63 39.01 -0.92
C ARG A 249 -3.57 39.09 -2.02
N ARG A 250 -2.29 39.18 -1.64
CA ARG A 250 -1.16 39.29 -2.58
C ARG A 250 -0.68 37.90 -3.02
N ALA A 251 -0.50 37.71 -4.32
CA ALA A 251 -0.01 36.44 -4.89
C ALA A 251 1.40 36.06 -4.39
N THR A 252 2.26 37.06 -4.16
CA THR A 252 3.62 36.86 -3.64
C THR A 252 3.59 36.30 -2.21
N THR A 253 2.81 36.90 -1.32
CA THR A 253 2.61 36.40 0.05
C THR A 253 2.04 34.99 0.04
N ARG A 254 1.01 34.74 -0.78
CA ARG A 254 0.40 33.40 -0.90
C ARG A 254 1.42 32.36 -1.36
N ARG A 255 2.29 32.71 -2.31
CA ARG A 255 3.37 31.84 -2.80
C ARG A 255 4.45 31.61 -1.74
N ALA A 256 4.84 32.65 -1.01
CA ALA A 256 5.82 32.51 0.07
C ALA A 256 5.32 31.56 1.17
N LEU A 257 4.06 31.69 1.59
CA LEU A 257 3.43 30.79 2.57
C LEU A 257 3.38 29.34 2.08
N LEU A 258 3.04 29.12 0.80
CA LEU A 258 3.10 27.78 0.21
C LEU A 258 4.54 27.23 0.22
N ILE A 259 5.54 28.06 -0.12
CA ILE A 259 6.95 27.63 -0.08
C ILE A 259 7.36 27.23 1.33
N VAL A 260 6.91 27.94 2.37
CA VAL A 260 7.17 27.55 3.77
C VAL A 260 6.56 26.17 4.08
N SER A 261 5.33 25.90 3.65
CA SER A 261 4.72 24.55 3.81
C SER A 261 5.51 23.48 3.06
N LEU A 262 5.91 23.74 1.81
CA LEU A 262 6.69 22.81 1.00
C LEU A 262 8.05 22.50 1.63
N VAL A 263 8.80 23.53 2.02
CA VAL A 263 10.14 23.37 2.59
C VAL A 263 10.10 22.69 3.96
N SER A 264 9.13 23.01 4.81
CA SER A 264 9.00 22.37 6.12
C SER A 264 8.65 20.88 6.01
N ASN A 265 7.62 20.53 5.22
CA ASN A 265 7.21 19.13 5.04
C ASN A 265 8.28 18.28 4.35
N LEU A 266 8.83 18.77 3.24
CA LEU A 266 9.88 18.05 2.52
C LEU A 266 11.20 18.06 3.28
N GLY A 267 11.47 19.09 4.09
CA GLY A 267 12.64 19.17 4.96
C GLY A 267 12.62 18.12 6.06
N VAL A 268 11.48 17.93 6.75
CA VAL A 268 11.31 16.85 7.72
C VAL A 268 11.52 15.49 7.05
N LEU A 269 10.88 15.25 5.91
CA LEU A 269 11.08 14.00 5.15
C LEU A 269 12.55 13.82 4.73
N ALA A 270 13.22 14.89 4.30
CA ALA A 270 14.60 14.83 3.86
C ALA A 270 15.59 14.53 4.98
N ILE A 271 15.38 15.09 6.18
CA ILE A 271 16.22 14.82 7.34
C ILE A 271 16.09 13.35 7.75
N PHE A 272 14.87 12.85 7.94
CA PHE A 272 14.67 11.49 8.44
C PHE A 272 14.92 10.40 7.39
N LYS A 273 14.73 10.69 6.10
CA LYS A 273 14.85 9.67 5.03
C LYS A 273 16.14 9.75 4.22
N TYR A 274 16.67 10.95 3.96
CA TYR A 274 17.74 11.14 2.97
C TYR A 274 19.05 11.69 3.53
N ALA A 275 19.11 12.12 4.81
CA ALA A 275 20.30 12.78 5.34
C ALA A 275 21.54 11.88 5.25
N ASP A 276 21.46 10.63 5.71
CA ASP A 276 22.59 9.69 5.66
C ASP A 276 22.99 9.37 4.21
N PHE A 277 22.03 9.06 3.34
CA PHE A 277 22.31 8.83 1.91
C PHE A 277 23.01 10.03 1.26
N PHE A 278 22.54 11.25 1.51
CA PHE A 278 23.13 12.44 0.90
C PHE A 278 24.54 12.74 1.44
N LEU A 279 24.73 12.67 2.76
CA LEU A 279 26.02 12.98 3.39
C LEU A 279 27.08 11.91 3.07
N LEU A 280 26.70 10.63 3.11
CA LEU A 280 27.64 9.51 3.00
C LEU A 280 27.82 9.04 1.55
N GLU A 281 26.74 8.86 0.78
CA GLU A 281 26.81 8.28 -0.57
C GLU A 281 26.93 9.33 -1.67
N VAL A 282 26.29 10.50 -1.51
CA VAL A 282 26.32 11.56 -2.55
C VAL A 282 27.50 12.51 -2.36
N LEU A 283 27.74 12.98 -1.14
CA LEU A 283 28.87 13.88 -0.83
C LEU A 283 30.15 13.14 -0.44
N GLY A 284 30.08 11.86 -0.05
CA GLY A 284 31.25 11.08 0.35
C GLY A 284 31.92 11.57 1.63
N LEU A 285 31.17 12.19 2.55
CA LEU A 285 31.74 12.72 3.79
C LEU A 285 32.08 11.57 4.75
N PRO A 286 33.26 11.60 5.42
CA PRO A 286 33.68 10.57 6.36
C PRO A 286 33.04 10.77 7.74
N LEU A 287 31.70 10.82 7.77
CA LEU A 287 30.90 10.98 8.98
C LEU A 287 30.30 9.63 9.41
N ALA A 288 30.03 9.47 10.70
CA ALA A 288 29.17 8.38 11.14
C ALA A 288 27.72 8.66 10.70
N PRO A 289 26.93 7.62 10.38
CA PRO A 289 25.50 7.78 10.12
C PRO A 289 24.81 8.46 11.31
N LEU A 290 23.86 9.35 11.01
CA LEU A 290 23.03 10.02 12.01
C LEU A 290 22.13 9.03 12.76
N GLY A 291 21.81 7.89 12.15
CA GLY A 291 21.05 6.82 12.79
C GLY A 291 19.61 7.22 13.14
N LEU A 292 19.06 8.19 12.41
CA LEU A 292 17.70 8.66 12.63
C LEU A 292 16.70 7.59 12.18
N ILE A 293 15.89 7.10 13.11
CA ILE A 293 14.84 6.14 12.80
C ILE A 293 13.73 6.86 12.02
N LEU A 294 13.45 6.39 10.80
CA LEU A 294 12.40 6.94 9.95
C LEU A 294 11.02 6.76 10.63
N PRO A 295 10.28 7.85 10.94
CA PRO A 295 9.00 7.72 11.61
C PRO A 295 7.93 7.07 10.70
N ALA A 296 7.20 6.07 11.20
CA ALA A 296 6.23 5.36 10.37
C ALA A 296 5.15 6.29 9.81
N GLY A 297 4.85 6.11 8.53
CA GLY A 297 3.84 6.89 7.82
C GLY A 297 4.24 8.33 7.45
N ILE A 298 5.40 8.83 7.89
CA ILE A 298 5.78 10.24 7.67
C ILE A 298 5.74 10.65 6.18
N SER A 299 6.17 9.75 5.30
CA SER A 299 6.13 9.96 3.85
C SER A 299 4.70 10.15 3.31
N PHE A 300 3.70 9.45 3.86
CA PHE A 300 2.30 9.62 3.49
C PHE A 300 1.71 10.90 4.09
N HIS A 301 2.02 11.21 5.35
CA HIS A 301 1.56 12.46 5.98
C HIS A 301 2.07 13.69 5.24
N THR A 302 3.33 13.67 4.83
CA THR A 302 3.90 14.72 3.97
C THR A 302 3.06 14.92 2.71
N PHE A 303 2.68 13.86 1.99
CA PHE A 303 1.85 13.99 0.79
C PHE A 303 0.41 14.45 1.07
N GLN A 304 -0.19 14.01 2.17
CA GLN A 304 -1.52 14.45 2.59
C GLN A 304 -1.52 15.94 2.93
N SER A 305 -0.58 16.37 3.77
CA SER A 305 -0.48 17.76 4.21
C SER A 305 -0.15 18.71 3.05
N LEU A 306 0.78 18.31 2.17
CA LEU A 306 1.08 19.06 0.96
C LEU A 306 -0.11 19.14 0.00
N SER A 307 -0.91 18.08 -0.13
CA SER A 307 -2.11 18.13 -0.98
C SER A 307 -3.08 19.20 -0.50
N TYR A 308 -3.25 19.36 0.83
CA TYR A 308 -4.10 20.38 1.42
C TYR A 308 -3.58 21.80 1.11
N THR A 309 -2.33 22.11 1.45
CA THR A 309 -1.80 23.47 1.29
C THR A 309 -1.69 23.87 -0.18
N ILE A 310 -1.38 22.93 -1.08
CA ILE A 310 -1.38 23.16 -2.53
C ILE A 310 -2.79 23.38 -3.07
N ASP A 311 -3.78 22.57 -2.67
CA ASP A 311 -5.16 22.72 -3.15
C ASP A 311 -5.79 24.04 -2.65
N VAL A 312 -5.52 24.44 -1.41
CA VAL A 312 -5.91 25.77 -0.88
C VAL A 312 -5.22 26.89 -1.66
N TYR A 313 -3.91 26.76 -1.93
CA TYR A 313 -3.16 27.74 -2.75
C TYR A 313 -3.74 27.90 -4.16
N ARG A 314 -4.14 26.79 -4.78
CA ARG A 314 -4.79 26.73 -6.10
C ARG A 314 -6.26 27.16 -6.07
N LYS A 315 -6.83 27.36 -4.88
CA LYS A 315 -8.25 27.65 -4.65
C LYS A 315 -9.19 26.53 -5.12
N GLU A 316 -8.70 25.29 -5.14
CA GLU A 316 -9.52 24.11 -5.44
C GLU A 316 -10.42 23.76 -4.24
N ILE A 317 -9.94 24.02 -3.02
CA ILE A 317 -10.69 23.89 -1.76
C ILE A 317 -10.51 25.16 -0.89
N ARG A 318 -11.40 25.35 0.07
CA ARG A 318 -11.23 26.35 1.15
C ARG A 318 -10.40 25.75 2.28
N ALA A 319 -9.71 26.58 3.05
CA ALA A 319 -9.02 26.09 4.24
C ALA A 319 -10.07 25.71 5.30
N THR A 320 -9.85 24.59 6.00
CA THR A 320 -10.70 24.24 7.15
C THR A 320 -10.40 25.19 8.31
N SER A 321 -11.45 25.64 9.00
CA SER A 321 -11.36 26.45 10.22
C SER A 321 -11.29 25.59 11.49
N SER A 322 -11.49 24.28 11.38
CA SER A 322 -11.39 23.34 12.51
C SER A 322 -10.05 22.61 12.48
N ILE A 323 -9.23 22.88 13.50
CA ILE A 323 -7.98 22.14 13.67
C ILE A 323 -8.24 20.67 13.97
N LEU A 324 -9.37 20.35 14.59
CA LEU A 324 -9.75 18.97 14.89
C LEU A 324 -10.08 18.20 13.62
N GLU A 325 -10.83 18.78 12.68
CA GLU A 325 -11.06 18.18 11.36
C GLU A 325 -9.74 17.93 10.61
N PHE A 326 -8.86 18.94 10.61
CA PHE A 326 -7.57 18.83 9.93
C PHE A 326 -6.67 17.77 10.58
N SER A 327 -6.58 17.77 11.90
CA SER A 327 -5.78 16.79 12.65
C SER A 327 -6.30 15.38 12.44
N THR A 328 -7.62 15.19 12.45
CA THR A 328 -8.24 13.88 12.19
C THR A 328 -7.99 13.43 10.76
N PHE A 329 -8.04 14.33 9.78
CA PHE A 329 -7.70 14.04 8.38
C PHE A 329 -6.28 13.47 8.24
N VAL A 330 -5.29 14.13 8.83
CA VAL A 330 -3.89 13.70 8.73
C VAL A 330 -3.61 12.42 9.53
N LEU A 331 -4.20 12.30 10.73
CA LEU A 331 -3.95 11.16 11.62
C LEU A 331 -4.84 9.95 11.36
N PHE A 332 -5.79 10.00 10.42
CA PHE A 332 -6.83 9.00 10.25
C PHE A 332 -6.28 7.55 10.15
N PHE A 333 -6.29 6.81 11.25
CA PHE A 333 -5.56 5.54 11.38
C PHE A 333 -5.94 4.43 10.38
N PRO A 334 -7.18 4.32 9.84
CA PRO A 334 -7.53 3.23 8.94
C PRO A 334 -6.70 3.18 7.66
N GLN A 335 -6.16 4.30 7.21
CA GLN A 335 -5.32 4.36 6.00
C GLN A 335 -3.81 4.30 6.31
N LEU A 336 -3.41 4.01 7.54
CA LEU A 336 -2.19 4.62 8.06
C LEU A 336 -0.96 3.73 8.10
N VAL A 337 0.14 4.32 7.61
CA VAL A 337 1.49 3.81 7.30
C VAL A 337 1.67 3.47 5.82
N ALA A 338 0.74 2.76 5.19
CA ALA A 338 0.85 2.40 3.76
C ALA A 338 -0.49 2.35 3.01
N GLY A 339 -1.55 3.03 3.49
CA GLY A 339 -2.84 3.01 2.80
C GLY A 339 -2.82 3.87 1.54
N PRO A 340 -3.96 4.00 0.83
CA PRO A 340 -4.06 4.95 -0.26
C PRO A 340 -3.69 6.37 0.19
N ILE A 341 -2.96 7.11 -0.64
CA ILE A 341 -2.70 8.55 -0.43
C ILE A 341 -3.99 9.32 -0.68
N VAL A 342 -4.70 9.62 0.40
CA VAL A 342 -5.97 10.35 0.35
C VAL A 342 -5.73 11.86 0.32
N ARG A 343 -6.54 12.57 -0.47
CA ARG A 343 -6.45 14.02 -0.60
C ARG A 343 -7.43 14.71 0.32
N ALA A 344 -7.08 15.91 0.74
CA ALA A 344 -7.93 16.74 1.58
C ALA A 344 -9.33 16.95 0.99
N LYS A 345 -9.43 17.18 -0.33
CA LYS A 345 -10.70 17.35 -1.04
C LYS A 345 -11.63 16.14 -1.03
N ASP A 346 -11.10 14.94 -0.77
CA ASP A 346 -11.89 13.71 -0.75
C ASP A 346 -12.34 13.35 0.68
N LEU A 347 -11.48 13.55 1.68
CA LEU A 347 -11.74 13.11 3.07
C LEU A 347 -12.26 14.22 3.99
N LEU A 348 -11.81 15.48 3.87
CA LEU A 348 -12.32 16.56 4.72
C LEU A 348 -13.84 16.74 4.61
N PRO A 349 -14.47 16.72 3.40
CA PRO A 349 -15.92 16.79 3.32
C PRO A 349 -16.63 15.64 4.02
N GLN A 350 -16.04 14.44 4.03
CA GLN A 350 -16.60 13.29 4.75
C GLN A 350 -16.47 13.45 6.27
N LEU A 351 -15.37 14.03 6.76
CA LEU A 351 -15.19 14.33 8.19
C LEU A 351 -16.13 15.44 8.69
N GLN A 352 -16.48 16.38 7.82
CA GLN A 352 -17.46 17.44 8.11
C GLN A 352 -18.89 16.90 8.12
N ALA A 353 -19.22 16.03 7.16
CA ALA A 353 -20.55 15.45 7.03
C ALA A 353 -20.82 14.31 8.03
N LEU A 354 -19.78 13.60 8.46
CA LEU A 354 -19.81 12.38 9.27
C LEU A 354 -20.82 11.33 8.74
N PRO A 355 -20.40 10.46 7.81
CA PRO A 355 -21.31 9.54 7.16
C PRO A 355 -22.00 8.60 8.15
N ALA A 356 -23.30 8.34 7.90
CA ALA A 356 -24.05 7.36 8.67
C ALA A 356 -23.48 5.95 8.48
N PHE A 357 -23.59 5.13 9.52
CA PHE A 357 -23.19 3.73 9.46
C PHE A 357 -24.10 2.94 8.50
N ASP A 358 -23.50 2.19 7.59
CA ASP A 358 -24.18 1.36 6.59
C ASP A 358 -23.75 -0.09 6.78
N HIS A 359 -24.71 -0.97 7.10
CA HIS A 359 -24.46 -2.39 7.35
C HIS A 359 -23.93 -3.14 6.13
N GLN A 360 -24.40 -2.80 4.94
CA GLN A 360 -23.97 -3.44 3.70
C GLN A 360 -22.53 -3.04 3.39
N ARG A 361 -22.19 -1.75 3.56
CA ARG A 361 -20.80 -1.27 3.44
C ARG A 361 -19.88 -1.81 4.54
N ALA A 362 -20.39 -2.01 5.75
CA ALA A 362 -19.61 -2.63 6.81
C ALA A 362 -19.31 -4.11 6.51
N SER A 363 -20.32 -4.86 6.04
CA SER A 363 -20.14 -6.25 5.59
C SER A 363 -19.14 -6.35 4.43
N ASP A 364 -19.20 -5.38 3.51
CA ASP A 364 -18.24 -5.23 2.44
C ASP A 364 -16.82 -5.01 2.94
N GLY A 365 -16.66 -4.14 3.94
CA GLY A 365 -15.37 -3.86 4.55
C GLY A 365 -14.76 -5.06 5.26
N LEU A 366 -15.57 -5.86 5.97
CA LEU A 366 -15.12 -7.12 6.56
C LEU A 366 -14.62 -8.11 5.50
N TYR A 367 -15.35 -8.25 4.39
CA TYR A 367 -14.91 -9.09 3.28
C TYR A 367 -13.56 -8.63 2.72
N ARG A 368 -13.36 -7.32 2.54
CA ARG A 368 -12.09 -6.75 2.08
C ARG A 368 -10.94 -7.03 3.04
N ILE A 369 -11.15 -6.83 4.34
CA ILE A 369 -10.16 -7.15 5.38
C ILE A 369 -9.77 -8.62 5.29
N ALA A 370 -10.75 -9.54 5.20
CA ALA A 370 -10.48 -10.97 5.09
C ALA A 370 -9.67 -11.32 3.83
N ILE A 371 -10.05 -10.78 2.67
CA ILE A 371 -9.29 -11.00 1.43
C ILE A 371 -7.86 -10.41 1.52
N GLY A 372 -7.71 -9.26 2.17
CA GLY A 372 -6.40 -8.67 2.44
C GLY A 372 -5.53 -9.60 3.29
N LEU A 373 -6.07 -10.13 4.38
CA LEU A 373 -5.37 -11.10 5.23
C LEU A 373 -4.93 -12.36 4.45
N TRP A 374 -5.79 -12.88 3.57
CA TRP A 374 -5.44 -14.00 2.68
C TRP A 374 -4.30 -13.65 1.71
N LYS A 375 -4.37 -12.50 1.06
CA LYS A 375 -3.30 -12.04 0.17
C LYS A 375 -1.96 -11.91 0.90
N LYS A 376 -1.98 -11.37 2.12
CA LYS A 376 -0.78 -11.19 2.97
C LYS A 376 -0.23 -12.52 3.45
N ILE A 377 -0.99 -13.24 4.27
CA ILE A 377 -0.49 -14.38 5.04
C ILE A 377 -0.32 -15.62 4.15
N ALA A 378 -1.30 -15.94 3.32
CA ALA A 378 -1.31 -17.19 2.57
C ALA A 378 -0.54 -17.15 1.25
N LEU A 379 -0.26 -15.96 0.71
CA LEU A 379 0.40 -15.82 -0.59
C LEU A 379 1.66 -14.97 -0.50
N ALA A 380 1.58 -13.72 -0.04
CA ALA A 380 2.74 -12.83 -0.04
C ALA A 380 3.84 -13.31 0.92
N ASP A 381 3.50 -13.65 2.16
CA ASP A 381 4.45 -14.16 3.16
C ASP A 381 5.01 -15.52 2.74
N THR A 382 4.19 -16.39 2.16
CA THR A 382 4.65 -17.67 1.61
C THR A 382 5.68 -17.44 0.51
N LEU A 383 5.41 -16.59 -0.49
CA LEU A 383 6.37 -16.29 -1.54
C LEU A 383 7.66 -15.68 -0.97
N ALA A 384 7.53 -14.74 -0.03
CA ALA A 384 8.66 -14.10 0.65
C ALA A 384 9.60 -15.15 1.25
N LEU A 385 9.06 -15.98 2.13
CA LEU A 385 9.84 -16.89 2.98
C LEU A 385 10.33 -18.16 2.28
N THR A 386 9.64 -18.60 1.24
CA THR A 386 9.94 -19.89 0.58
C THR A 386 10.85 -19.77 -0.63
N ILE A 387 10.90 -18.60 -1.29
CA ILE A 387 11.74 -18.43 -2.48
C ILE A 387 12.35 -17.03 -2.59
N VAL A 388 11.59 -15.95 -2.36
CA VAL A 388 12.04 -14.60 -2.74
C VAL A 388 13.20 -14.12 -1.87
N ASP A 389 13.10 -14.22 -0.55
CA ASP A 389 14.13 -13.73 0.37
C ASP A 389 15.43 -14.52 0.22
N GLY A 390 15.34 -15.83 -0.03
CA GLY A 390 16.49 -16.67 -0.36
C GLY A 390 17.18 -16.21 -1.63
N VAL A 391 16.43 -16.10 -2.73
CA VAL A 391 16.97 -15.70 -4.05
C VAL A 391 17.63 -14.33 -4.00
N PHE A 392 17.02 -13.32 -3.38
CA PHE A 392 17.60 -11.98 -3.35
C PHE A 392 18.74 -11.82 -2.33
N SER A 393 18.82 -12.66 -1.29
CA SER A 393 19.92 -12.59 -0.33
C SER A 393 21.21 -13.24 -0.84
N ALA A 394 21.12 -14.32 -1.62
CA ALA A 394 22.27 -15.00 -2.19
C ALA A 394 21.95 -15.60 -3.58
N PRO A 395 21.77 -14.77 -4.62
CA PRO A 395 21.33 -15.23 -5.94
C PRO A 395 22.23 -16.28 -6.58
N GLU A 396 23.52 -16.29 -6.24
CA GLU A 396 24.51 -17.22 -6.79
C GLU A 396 24.37 -18.65 -6.24
N ARG A 397 23.55 -18.85 -5.19
CA ARG A 397 23.25 -20.17 -4.63
C ARG A 397 22.03 -20.85 -5.26
N PHE A 398 21.37 -20.16 -6.18
CA PHE A 398 20.15 -20.61 -6.84
C PHE A 398 20.40 -20.73 -8.33
N SER A 399 19.83 -21.77 -8.91
CA SER A 399 19.81 -21.98 -10.35
C SER A 399 18.99 -20.90 -11.09
N SER A 400 19.15 -20.80 -12.41
CA SER A 400 18.44 -19.79 -13.21
C SER A 400 16.91 -19.94 -13.14
N VAL A 401 16.39 -21.17 -13.07
CA VAL A 401 14.94 -21.42 -12.90
C VAL A 401 14.45 -20.96 -11.53
N GLU A 402 15.22 -21.20 -10.47
CA GLU A 402 14.88 -20.74 -9.12
C GLU A 402 14.95 -19.22 -9.00
N VAL A 403 15.98 -18.59 -9.59
CA VAL A 403 16.08 -17.14 -9.62
C VAL A 403 14.94 -16.53 -10.44
N LEU A 404 14.54 -17.15 -11.55
CA LEU A 404 13.36 -16.72 -12.31
C LEU A 404 12.08 -16.82 -11.44
N ALA A 405 11.90 -17.92 -10.72
CA ALA A 405 10.79 -18.08 -9.79
C ALA A 405 10.83 -17.05 -8.65
N GLY A 406 12.01 -16.71 -8.13
CA GLY A 406 12.20 -15.68 -7.11
C GLY A 406 11.91 -14.26 -7.60
N VAL A 407 12.36 -13.90 -8.80
CA VAL A 407 12.13 -12.55 -9.38
C VAL A 407 10.66 -12.37 -9.79
N VAL A 408 10.03 -13.39 -10.40
CA VAL A 408 8.57 -13.38 -10.67
C VAL A 408 7.78 -13.43 -9.36
N GLY A 409 8.23 -14.23 -8.39
CA GLY A 409 7.67 -14.33 -7.05
C GLY A 409 7.69 -12.99 -6.34
N TYR A 410 8.77 -12.22 -6.45
CA TYR A 410 8.86 -10.88 -5.88
C TYR A 410 7.84 -9.93 -6.50
N ALA A 411 7.67 -9.95 -7.83
CA ALA A 411 6.65 -9.13 -8.49
C ALA A 411 5.24 -9.45 -7.96
N PHE A 412 4.93 -10.72 -7.69
CA PHE A 412 3.66 -11.08 -7.07
C PHE A 412 3.60 -10.72 -5.59
N GLN A 413 4.66 -10.96 -4.82
CA GLN A 413 4.77 -10.61 -3.40
C GLN A 413 4.50 -9.12 -3.20
N ILE A 414 5.23 -8.23 -3.88
CA ILE A 414 5.07 -6.77 -3.71
C ILE A 414 3.65 -6.32 -4.05
N TYR A 415 3.02 -6.91 -5.07
CA TYR A 415 1.62 -6.64 -5.38
C TYR A 415 0.66 -7.13 -4.29
N LEU A 416 0.77 -8.40 -3.91
CA LEU A 416 -0.16 -9.05 -3.01
C LEU A 416 -0.08 -8.44 -1.62
N ASP A 417 1.13 -8.20 -1.13
CA ASP A 417 1.39 -7.58 0.16
C ASP A 417 0.83 -6.15 0.24
N PHE A 418 1.08 -5.34 -0.79
CA PHE A 418 0.64 -3.96 -0.80
C PHE A 418 -0.86 -3.80 -1.10
N SER A 419 -1.40 -4.66 -1.97
CA SER A 419 -2.84 -4.77 -2.19
C SER A 419 -3.56 -5.27 -0.95
N ALA A 420 -2.97 -6.20 -0.19
CA ALA A 420 -3.53 -6.71 1.06
C ALA A 420 -3.69 -5.58 2.07
N TYR A 421 -2.62 -4.81 2.28
CA TYR A 421 -2.64 -3.65 3.14
C TYR A 421 -3.73 -2.65 2.69
N SER A 422 -3.80 -2.35 1.40
CA SER A 422 -4.81 -1.43 0.84
C SER A 422 -6.24 -1.94 1.09
N ASP A 423 -6.50 -3.24 0.93
CA ASP A 423 -7.82 -3.83 1.19
C ASP A 423 -8.20 -3.77 2.67
N ILE A 424 -7.26 -4.03 3.58
CA ILE A 424 -7.46 -3.89 5.03
C ILE A 424 -7.76 -2.43 5.38
N ALA A 425 -7.02 -1.48 4.79
CA ALA A 425 -7.22 -0.05 5.02
C ALA A 425 -8.59 0.44 4.51
N LEU A 426 -8.96 0.07 3.28
CA LEU A 426 -10.27 0.38 2.69
C LEU A 426 -11.41 -0.22 3.51
N GLY A 427 -11.29 -1.50 3.89
CA GLY A 427 -12.31 -2.18 4.68
C GLY A 427 -12.46 -1.56 6.07
N SER A 428 -11.35 -1.18 6.69
CA SER A 428 -11.34 -0.48 7.98
C SER A 428 -12.03 0.88 7.91
N ALA A 429 -11.75 1.67 6.88
CA ALA A 429 -12.42 2.93 6.66
C ALA A 429 -13.93 2.76 6.40
N GLN A 430 -14.32 1.72 5.65
CA GLN A 430 -15.74 1.41 5.37
C GLN A 430 -16.51 1.04 6.65
N LEU A 431 -15.90 0.33 7.59
CA LEU A 431 -16.50 0.04 8.91
C LEU A 431 -16.81 1.32 9.69
N LEU A 432 -16.04 2.38 9.48
CA LEU A 432 -16.25 3.70 10.08
C LEU A 432 -17.12 4.62 9.22
N GLY A 433 -17.67 4.12 8.11
CA GLY A 433 -18.55 4.88 7.20
C GLY A 433 -17.81 5.68 6.11
N PHE A 434 -16.48 5.73 6.14
CA PHE A 434 -15.68 6.50 5.19
C PHE A 434 -15.39 5.72 3.90
N THR A 435 -15.23 6.45 2.79
CA THR A 435 -14.85 5.88 1.49
C THR A 435 -13.46 6.37 1.12
N MET A 436 -12.59 5.41 0.80
CA MET A 436 -11.21 5.65 0.37
C MET A 436 -11.04 5.25 -1.10
N PRO A 437 -10.13 5.89 -1.84
CA PRO A 437 -9.87 5.54 -3.24
C PRO A 437 -9.19 4.18 -3.35
N GLU A 438 -9.56 3.41 -4.37
CA GLU A 438 -8.89 2.15 -4.71
C GLU A 438 -7.43 2.40 -5.09
N ASN A 439 -6.54 1.49 -4.69
CA ASN A 439 -5.11 1.63 -4.94
C ASN A 439 -4.58 0.71 -6.06
N PHE A 440 -5.23 -0.44 -6.27
CA PHE A 440 -4.82 -1.43 -7.26
C PHE A 440 -5.97 -1.93 -8.11
N ARG A 441 -5.71 -2.20 -9.40
CA ARG A 441 -6.67 -2.80 -10.35
C ARG A 441 -5.96 -3.73 -11.33
N THR A 442 -5.71 -4.98 -10.94
CA THR A 442 -5.03 -6.01 -11.77
C THR A 442 -3.89 -5.46 -12.66
N PRO A 443 -2.85 -4.85 -12.06
CA PRO A 443 -1.82 -4.09 -12.78
C PRO A 443 -1.01 -4.93 -13.77
N TYR A 444 -0.74 -6.20 -13.47
CA TYR A 444 0.00 -7.09 -14.37
C TYR A 444 -0.80 -7.55 -15.60
N ARG A 445 -2.06 -7.13 -15.74
CA ARG A 445 -2.89 -7.33 -16.94
C ARG A 445 -2.82 -6.14 -17.92
N SER A 446 -1.80 -5.30 -17.79
CA SER A 446 -1.65 -4.07 -18.57
C SER A 446 -0.91 -4.34 -19.87
N ALA A 447 -1.48 -3.90 -21.00
CA ALA A 447 -0.87 -4.05 -22.32
C ALA A 447 0.05 -2.88 -22.69
N THR A 448 0.10 -1.82 -21.88
CA THR A 448 1.08 -0.74 -21.99
C THR A 448 1.62 -0.35 -20.62
N LEU A 449 2.83 0.22 -20.56
CA LEU A 449 3.40 0.71 -19.32
C LEU A 449 2.59 1.88 -18.72
N GLN A 450 1.92 2.68 -19.56
CA GLN A 450 0.99 3.70 -19.09
C GLN A 450 -0.25 3.07 -18.42
N GLU A 451 -0.81 1.99 -18.98
CA GLU A 451 -1.92 1.25 -18.37
C GLU A 451 -1.51 0.65 -17.02
N PHE A 452 -0.28 0.16 -16.91
CA PHE A 452 0.29 -0.34 -15.65
C PHE A 452 0.26 0.74 -14.56
N TRP A 453 0.82 1.93 -14.82
CA TRP A 453 0.83 3.04 -13.84
C TRP A 453 -0.57 3.61 -13.52
N ARG A 454 -1.57 3.37 -14.38
CA ARG A 454 -2.98 3.69 -14.09
C ARG A 454 -3.69 2.65 -13.22
N ARG A 455 -3.03 1.53 -12.93
CA ARG A 455 -3.57 0.37 -12.20
C ARG A 455 -2.74 -0.05 -10.99
N TRP A 456 -1.47 0.38 -10.95
CA TRP A 456 -0.52 0.19 -9.87
C TRP A 456 -0.47 1.45 -9.01
N HIS A 457 -0.55 1.27 -7.69
CA HIS A 457 -0.42 2.33 -6.67
C HIS A 457 -1.12 3.63 -7.10
N MET A 458 -2.40 3.52 -7.49
CA MET A 458 -3.14 4.57 -8.19
C MET A 458 -3.20 5.88 -7.41
N SER A 459 -3.26 5.83 -6.07
CA SER A 459 -3.25 7.04 -5.26
C SER A 459 -1.93 7.81 -5.41
N LEU A 460 -0.78 7.12 -5.40
CA LEU A 460 0.53 7.73 -5.63
C LEU A 460 0.66 8.22 -7.06
N SER A 461 0.32 7.38 -8.04
CA SER A 461 0.42 7.72 -9.46
C SER A 461 -0.39 8.97 -9.80
N THR A 462 -1.60 9.11 -9.24
CA THR A 462 -2.42 10.31 -9.44
C THR A 462 -1.90 11.51 -8.64
N TRP A 463 -1.34 11.31 -7.44
CA TRP A 463 -0.72 12.38 -6.67
C TRP A 463 0.51 12.95 -7.40
N LEU A 464 1.44 12.10 -7.83
CA LEU A 464 2.62 12.50 -8.63
C LEU A 464 2.19 13.20 -9.92
N ARG A 465 1.13 12.70 -10.59
CA ARG A 465 0.61 13.36 -11.78
C ARG A 465 0.14 14.80 -11.49
N ASP A 466 -0.68 14.98 -10.46
CA ASP A 466 -1.42 16.23 -10.24
C ASP A 466 -0.60 17.29 -9.47
N TYR A 467 0.32 16.86 -8.61
CA TYR A 467 1.15 17.72 -7.76
C TYR A 467 2.60 17.86 -8.23
N LEU A 468 3.08 17.01 -9.13
CA LEU A 468 4.45 17.08 -9.68
C LEU A 468 4.48 17.20 -11.21
N TYR A 469 3.97 16.20 -11.94
CA TYR A 469 4.06 16.16 -13.41
C TYR A 469 3.35 17.34 -14.10
N ILE A 470 2.08 17.60 -13.79
CA ILE A 470 1.29 18.70 -14.37
C ILE A 470 1.92 20.08 -14.08
N PRO A 471 2.31 20.41 -12.83
CA PRO A 471 2.97 21.69 -12.55
C PRO A 471 4.36 21.84 -13.19
N LEU A 472 5.10 20.75 -13.49
CA LEU A 472 6.32 20.81 -14.32
C LEU A 472 6.04 21.15 -15.82
N GLY A 473 4.77 21.27 -16.20
CA GLY A 473 4.31 21.50 -17.57
C GLY A 473 3.47 20.34 -18.11
N GLY A 474 3.55 19.17 -17.50
CA GLY A 474 2.86 17.96 -17.95
C GLY A 474 3.31 17.59 -19.36
N SER A 475 2.35 17.48 -20.27
CA SER A 475 2.59 17.26 -21.70
C SER A 475 2.63 18.56 -22.53
N ARG A 476 2.73 19.73 -21.88
CA ARG A 476 2.85 21.05 -22.55
C ARG A 476 4.32 21.36 -22.83
N GLY A 477 4.60 22.16 -23.86
CA GLY A 477 5.97 22.60 -24.19
C GLY A 477 6.75 21.64 -25.11
N GLY A 478 6.07 20.81 -25.88
CA GLY A 478 6.66 19.88 -26.85
C GLY A 478 7.13 18.54 -26.27
N SER A 479 7.58 17.64 -27.14
CA SER A 479 7.91 16.26 -26.74
C SER A 479 9.11 16.19 -25.79
N LEU A 480 10.16 17.00 -25.99
CA LEU A 480 11.35 16.98 -25.11
C LEU A 480 11.03 17.40 -23.67
N ALA A 481 10.25 18.48 -23.49
CA ALA A 481 9.80 18.91 -22.16
C ALA A 481 8.94 17.81 -21.50
N THR A 482 8.09 17.16 -22.29
CA THR A 482 7.24 16.06 -21.82
C THR A 482 8.07 14.87 -21.32
N TYR A 483 9.10 14.46 -22.05
CA TYR A 483 9.98 13.35 -21.65
C TYR A 483 10.80 13.69 -20.41
N ARG A 484 11.35 14.91 -20.34
CA ARG A 484 12.02 15.42 -19.14
C ARG A 484 11.08 15.36 -17.94
N ASN A 485 9.84 15.83 -18.09
CA ASN A 485 8.85 15.84 -17.00
C ASN A 485 8.49 14.42 -16.55
N LEU A 486 8.36 13.45 -17.47
CA LEU A 486 8.14 12.03 -17.14
C LEU A 486 9.32 11.44 -16.36
N LEU A 487 10.56 11.67 -16.83
CA LEU A 487 11.77 11.21 -16.15
C LEU A 487 11.89 11.79 -14.74
N ILE A 488 11.74 13.11 -14.58
CA ILE A 488 11.77 13.76 -13.26
C ILE A 488 10.70 13.16 -12.34
N THR A 489 9.48 12.96 -12.85
CA THR A 489 8.38 12.40 -12.05
C THR A 489 8.68 10.98 -11.57
N MET A 490 9.18 10.11 -12.45
CA MET A 490 9.48 8.72 -12.08
C MET A 490 10.74 8.57 -11.22
N VAL A 491 11.78 9.39 -11.45
CA VAL A 491 12.99 9.39 -10.63
C VAL A 491 12.69 9.87 -9.22
N LEU A 492 11.94 10.98 -9.07
CA LEU A 492 11.51 11.44 -7.74
C LEU A 492 10.54 10.46 -7.09
N GLY A 493 9.70 9.77 -7.87
CA GLY A 493 8.87 8.66 -7.38
C GLY A 493 9.70 7.48 -6.88
N GLY A 494 10.79 7.14 -7.56
CA GLY A 494 11.76 6.13 -7.11
C GLY A 494 12.45 6.55 -5.83
N LEU A 495 13.05 7.74 -5.80
CA LEU A 495 13.70 8.27 -4.60
C LEU A 495 12.76 8.37 -3.40
N TRP A 496 11.47 8.66 -3.63
CA TRP A 496 10.46 8.64 -2.59
C TRP A 496 10.30 7.26 -1.94
N HIS A 497 10.47 6.17 -2.70
CA HIS A 497 10.38 4.82 -2.18
C HIS A 497 11.57 4.49 -1.26
N GLY A 498 12.80 4.86 -1.60
CA GLY A 498 13.95 4.64 -0.73
C GLY A 498 15.19 5.44 -1.10
N ALA A 499 16.07 5.63 -0.12
CA ALA A 499 17.29 6.43 -0.23
C ALA A 499 18.49 5.59 -0.74
N ASN A 500 18.37 5.04 -1.95
CA ASN A 500 19.41 4.23 -2.58
C ASN A 500 19.45 4.48 -4.10
N TRP A 501 20.62 4.36 -4.71
CA TRP A 501 20.82 4.44 -6.16
C TRP A 501 19.97 3.43 -6.94
N THR A 502 19.68 2.26 -6.37
CA THR A 502 18.82 1.25 -7.00
C THR A 502 17.41 1.77 -7.29
N PHE A 503 16.85 2.59 -6.39
CA PHE A 503 15.54 3.24 -6.59
C PHE A 503 15.57 4.34 -7.67
N ILE A 504 16.70 5.06 -7.79
CA ILE A 504 16.90 6.03 -8.86
C ILE A 504 16.92 5.31 -10.22
N VAL A 505 17.63 4.18 -10.32
CA VAL A 505 17.65 3.35 -11.53
C VAL A 505 16.26 2.82 -11.86
N TRP A 506 15.53 2.31 -10.86
CA TRP A 506 14.13 1.89 -11.05
C TRP A 506 13.26 3.04 -11.61
N GLY A 507 13.42 4.25 -11.09
CA GLY A 507 12.71 5.43 -11.57
C GLY A 507 13.11 5.84 -13.00
N LEU A 508 14.41 5.75 -13.33
CA LEU A 508 14.93 5.98 -14.67
C LEU A 508 14.39 4.96 -15.68
N LEU A 509 14.31 3.69 -15.32
CA LEU A 509 13.74 2.64 -16.17
C LEU A 509 12.29 2.98 -16.48
N HIS A 510 11.43 3.15 -15.47
CA HIS A 510 10.03 3.46 -15.74
C HIS A 510 9.83 4.80 -16.48
N GLY A 511 10.60 5.84 -16.15
CA GLY A 511 10.55 7.12 -16.83
C GLY A 511 10.98 7.03 -18.30
N GLY A 512 12.07 6.31 -18.57
CA GLY A 512 12.60 6.07 -19.91
C GLY A 512 11.66 5.19 -20.74
N GLY A 513 11.13 4.12 -20.17
CA GLY A 513 10.13 3.27 -20.80
C GLY A 513 8.86 4.03 -21.18
N LEU A 514 8.36 4.89 -20.28
CA LEU A 514 7.20 5.75 -20.56
C LEU A 514 7.50 6.79 -21.66
N ALA A 515 8.66 7.44 -21.62
CA ALA A 515 9.06 8.43 -22.61
C ALA A 515 9.21 7.80 -24.00
N MET A 516 9.84 6.62 -24.08
CA MET A 516 10.06 5.91 -25.34
C MET A 516 8.75 5.34 -25.92
N ALA A 517 7.91 4.72 -25.09
CA ALA A 517 6.60 4.25 -25.52
C ALA A 517 5.77 5.42 -26.08
N ARG A 518 5.77 6.57 -25.40
CA ARG A 518 5.09 7.78 -25.87
C ARG A 518 5.65 8.27 -27.21
N ALA A 519 6.97 8.33 -27.37
CA ALA A 519 7.60 8.77 -28.61
C ALA A 519 7.15 7.92 -29.81
N LEU A 520 7.01 6.62 -29.61
CA LEU A 520 6.54 5.68 -30.63
C LEU A 520 5.02 5.77 -30.85
N GLU A 521 4.24 5.99 -29.80
CA GLU A 521 2.80 6.26 -29.90
C GLU A 521 2.53 7.52 -30.75
N GLU A 522 3.27 8.61 -30.53
CA GLU A 522 3.21 9.85 -31.31
C GLU A 522 3.53 9.58 -32.80
N ARG A 523 4.52 8.73 -33.11
CA ARG A 523 4.77 8.29 -34.51
C ARG A 523 3.61 7.50 -35.10
N GLY A 524 2.94 6.68 -34.29
CA GLY A 524 1.76 5.93 -34.70
C GLY A 524 0.52 6.80 -34.93
N GLU A 525 0.42 7.96 -34.29
CA GLU A 525 -0.63 8.95 -34.55
C GLU A 525 -0.48 9.60 -35.94
N LEU A 526 0.77 9.77 -36.42
CA LEU A 526 1.06 10.22 -37.79
C LEU A 526 0.74 9.18 -38.87
N GLY A 527 0.53 7.92 -38.48
CA GLY A 527 0.14 6.82 -39.37
C GLY A 527 0.99 5.55 -39.22
N PRO A 528 0.65 4.48 -39.95
CA PRO A 528 1.33 3.19 -39.82
C PRO A 528 2.75 3.19 -40.40
N ARG A 529 3.04 4.00 -41.44
CA ARG A 529 4.37 4.06 -42.07
C ARG A 529 5.43 4.68 -41.13
N PRO A 530 5.22 5.86 -40.52
CA PRO A 530 6.18 6.43 -39.58
C PRO A 530 6.46 5.52 -38.38
N LEU A 531 5.43 4.85 -37.83
CA LEU A 531 5.61 3.90 -36.74
C LEU A 531 6.46 2.69 -37.15
N ARG A 532 6.22 2.11 -38.34
CA ARG A 532 7.04 1.01 -38.84
C ARG A 532 8.49 1.41 -39.05
N GLN A 533 8.73 2.59 -39.63
CA GLN A 533 10.09 3.12 -39.80
C GLN A 533 10.79 3.32 -38.45
N ALA A 534 10.10 3.90 -37.46
CA ALA A 534 10.64 4.06 -36.12
C ALA A 534 10.93 2.68 -35.46
N ALA A 535 10.03 1.72 -35.58
CA ALA A 535 10.23 0.37 -35.04
C ALA A 535 11.41 -0.36 -35.69
N LEU A 536 11.58 -0.22 -37.02
CA LEU A 536 12.74 -0.77 -37.74
C LEU A 536 14.04 -0.09 -37.30
N ALA A 537 14.03 1.23 -37.06
CA ALA A 537 15.17 1.95 -36.51
C ALA A 537 15.53 1.47 -35.09
N CYS A 538 14.53 1.23 -34.23
CA CYS A 538 14.74 0.65 -32.91
C CYS A 538 15.31 -0.76 -32.98
N ALA A 539 14.84 -1.60 -33.92
CA ALA A 539 15.39 -2.93 -34.15
C ALA A 539 16.83 -2.87 -34.67
N GLY A 540 17.11 -1.97 -35.61
CA GLY A 540 18.47 -1.72 -36.11
C GLY A 540 19.41 -1.27 -34.99
N LEU A 541 18.97 -0.34 -34.13
CA LEU A 541 19.73 0.10 -32.95
C LEU A 541 20.03 -1.07 -32.00
N ALA A 542 19.06 -1.95 -31.74
CA ALA A 542 19.26 -3.11 -30.88
C ALA A 542 20.26 -4.11 -31.48
N VAL A 543 20.20 -4.35 -32.79
CA VAL A 543 21.15 -5.22 -33.50
C VAL A 543 22.56 -4.63 -33.46
N VAL A 544 22.72 -3.35 -33.84
CA VAL A 544 24.01 -2.66 -33.83
C VAL A 544 24.57 -2.58 -32.40
N GLY A 545 23.73 -2.22 -31.43
CA GLY A 545 24.09 -2.17 -30.02
C GLY A 545 24.55 -3.52 -29.50
N GLY A 546 23.80 -4.60 -29.76
CA GLY A 546 24.16 -5.96 -29.38
C GLY A 546 25.45 -6.47 -30.05
N LEU A 547 25.64 -6.17 -31.33
CA LEU A 547 26.89 -6.50 -32.03
C LEU A 547 28.08 -5.72 -31.48
N ALA A 548 27.94 -4.41 -31.26
CA ALA A 548 28.97 -3.60 -30.62
C ALA A 548 29.27 -4.11 -29.20
N HIS A 549 28.23 -4.55 -28.48
CA HIS A 549 28.39 -5.16 -27.17
C HIS A 549 29.24 -6.44 -27.22
N ALA A 550 28.90 -7.36 -28.12
CA ALA A 550 29.61 -8.61 -28.31
C ALA A 550 31.05 -8.43 -28.84
N LEU A 551 31.30 -7.40 -29.66
CA LEU A 551 32.57 -7.22 -30.37
C LEU A 551 33.53 -6.23 -29.69
N LEU A 552 33.03 -5.21 -29.01
CA LEU A 552 33.81 -4.05 -28.54
C LEU A 552 33.71 -3.81 -27.03
N LEU A 553 32.70 -4.39 -26.37
CA LEU A 553 32.43 -4.15 -24.95
C LEU A 553 32.64 -5.38 -24.07
N GLY A 554 33.33 -6.42 -24.55
CA GLY A 554 33.70 -7.60 -23.75
C GLY A 554 34.62 -7.31 -22.55
N SER A 555 35.10 -6.06 -22.42
CA SER A 555 35.84 -5.56 -21.23
C SER A 555 34.95 -4.80 -20.24
N LEU A 556 33.74 -4.39 -20.64
CA LEU A 556 32.78 -3.77 -19.74
C LEU A 556 32.11 -4.85 -18.92
N HIS A 557 32.16 -4.68 -17.60
CA HIS A 557 31.54 -5.60 -16.66
C HIS A 557 30.64 -4.82 -15.71
N GLY A 558 29.55 -5.44 -15.30
CA GLY A 558 28.69 -4.92 -14.25
C GLY A 558 27.81 -3.77 -14.72
N TRP A 559 27.87 -2.61 -14.08
CA TRP A 559 26.87 -1.55 -14.26
C TRP A 559 26.91 -0.85 -15.61
N ALA A 560 28.11 -0.60 -16.13
CA ALA A 560 28.27 0.03 -17.44
C ALA A 560 27.68 -0.84 -18.55
N GLU A 561 27.90 -2.15 -18.44
CA GLU A 561 27.36 -3.18 -19.33
C GLU A 561 25.82 -3.15 -19.33
N LEU A 562 25.23 -3.23 -18.14
CA LEU A 562 23.78 -3.22 -17.96
C LEU A 562 23.15 -1.92 -18.48
N ALA A 563 23.71 -0.76 -18.12
CA ALA A 563 23.23 0.54 -18.57
C ALA A 563 23.26 0.69 -20.09
N LEU A 564 24.34 0.25 -20.74
CA LEU A 564 24.44 0.27 -22.21
C LEU A 564 23.41 -0.67 -22.84
N SER A 565 23.22 -1.87 -22.28
CA SER A 565 22.18 -2.80 -22.71
C SER A 565 20.78 -2.19 -22.69
N TRP A 566 20.47 -1.43 -21.63
CA TRP A 566 19.19 -0.73 -21.54
C TRP A 566 19.00 0.34 -22.62
N LEU A 567 20.06 1.05 -23.03
CA LEU A 567 19.96 2.11 -24.03
C LEU A 567 19.52 1.60 -25.39
N TYR A 568 19.96 0.41 -25.81
CA TYR A 568 19.58 -0.16 -27.10
C TYR A 568 18.39 -1.15 -27.03
N LEU A 569 18.12 -1.78 -25.88
CA LEU A 569 16.98 -2.69 -25.72
C LEU A 569 15.65 -2.00 -25.38
N THR A 570 15.67 -0.90 -24.60
CA THR A 570 14.43 -0.18 -24.24
C THR A 570 13.66 0.36 -25.46
N PRO A 571 14.31 0.95 -26.48
CA PRO A 571 13.63 1.36 -27.71
C PRO A 571 12.96 0.20 -28.46
N LEU A 572 13.65 -0.95 -28.56
CA LEU A 572 13.09 -2.15 -29.20
C LEU A 572 11.88 -2.68 -28.42
N TRP A 573 12.01 -2.82 -27.10
CA TRP A 573 10.91 -3.23 -26.23
C TRP A 573 9.68 -2.33 -26.39
N ALA A 574 9.89 -1.01 -26.38
CA ALA A 574 8.80 -0.05 -26.54
C ALA A 574 8.15 -0.15 -27.92
N ALA A 575 8.94 -0.32 -28.99
CA ALA A 575 8.44 -0.46 -30.36
C ALA A 575 7.55 -1.69 -30.51
N VAL A 576 8.01 -2.85 -30.03
CA VAL A 576 7.23 -4.10 -30.09
C VAL A 576 5.95 -3.96 -29.25
N THR A 577 6.05 -3.40 -28.04
CA THR A 577 4.90 -3.22 -27.15
C THR A 577 3.86 -2.26 -27.73
N VAL A 578 4.26 -1.16 -28.35
CA VAL A 578 3.34 -0.21 -29.01
C VAL A 578 2.67 -0.86 -30.23
N LEU A 579 3.41 -1.62 -31.05
CA LEU A 579 2.84 -2.35 -32.18
C LEU A 579 1.78 -3.37 -31.73
N LEU A 580 2.09 -4.18 -30.72
CA LEU A 580 1.19 -5.20 -30.19
C LEU A 580 -0.03 -4.59 -29.50
N SER A 581 0.15 -3.54 -28.69
CA SER A 581 -0.96 -2.87 -28.00
C SER A 581 -1.91 -2.14 -28.96
N ARG A 582 -1.43 -1.63 -30.09
CA ARG A 582 -2.28 -1.08 -31.16
C ARG A 582 -3.04 -2.19 -31.90
N ALA A 583 -2.39 -3.31 -32.20
CA ALA A 583 -3.05 -4.47 -32.79
C ALA A 583 -4.15 -5.04 -31.86
N ALA A 584 -3.93 -5.01 -30.55
CA ALA A 584 -4.92 -5.40 -29.55
C ALA A 584 -6.18 -4.51 -29.54
N LYS A 585 -6.06 -3.23 -29.93
CA LYS A 585 -7.17 -2.24 -29.93
C LYS A 585 -7.97 -2.18 -31.24
N ALA A 586 -7.62 -2.98 -32.26
CA ALA A 586 -8.30 -2.92 -33.55
C ALA A 586 -9.80 -3.28 -33.44
N PRO A 587 -10.73 -2.44 -33.93
CA PRO A 587 -12.16 -2.70 -33.84
C PRO A 587 -12.57 -3.93 -34.66
N TRP A 588 -13.54 -4.69 -34.14
CA TRP A 588 -14.12 -5.86 -34.81
C TRP A 588 -15.04 -5.43 -35.96
N PRO A 589 -14.83 -5.90 -37.20
CA PRO A 589 -15.87 -5.83 -38.21
C PRO A 589 -17.04 -6.71 -37.77
N ARG A 590 -18.28 -6.18 -37.76
CA ARG A 590 -19.47 -7.04 -37.66
C ARG A 590 -19.74 -7.60 -39.06
N VAL A 591 -19.74 -8.92 -39.19
CA VAL A 591 -20.09 -9.62 -40.43
C VAL A 591 -21.36 -10.40 -40.16
N ASP A 592 -22.38 -10.22 -41.00
CA ASP A 592 -23.58 -11.06 -40.97
C ASP A 592 -23.24 -12.46 -41.50
N VAL A 593 -23.46 -13.48 -40.65
CA VAL A 593 -23.02 -14.85 -40.93
C VAL A 593 -24.22 -15.75 -41.23
N THR A 594 -24.09 -16.55 -42.29
CA THR A 594 -25.16 -17.41 -42.80
C THR A 594 -25.61 -18.47 -41.79
N ALA A 595 -26.88 -18.89 -41.85
CA ALA A 595 -27.44 -19.89 -40.94
C ALA A 595 -26.68 -21.24 -40.96
N ARG A 596 -26.16 -21.63 -42.14
CA ARG A 596 -25.36 -22.86 -42.34
C ARG A 596 -24.03 -22.84 -41.58
N ARG A 597 -23.37 -21.68 -41.53
CA ARG A 597 -22.12 -21.51 -40.77
C ARG A 597 -22.36 -21.56 -39.26
N ARG A 598 -23.49 -21.01 -38.78
CA ARG A 598 -23.92 -21.12 -37.37
C ARG A 598 -24.20 -22.57 -36.95
N GLN A 599 -24.79 -23.39 -37.83
CA GLN A 599 -24.98 -24.82 -37.57
C GLN A 599 -23.63 -25.57 -37.51
N LEU A 600 -22.70 -25.28 -38.43
CA LEU A 600 -21.38 -25.90 -38.42
C LEU A 600 -20.55 -25.49 -37.19
N ALA A 601 -20.64 -24.23 -36.77
CA ALA A 601 -20.01 -23.75 -35.53
C ALA A 601 -20.55 -24.49 -34.30
N ARG A 602 -21.86 -24.72 -34.21
CA ARG A 602 -22.48 -25.53 -33.14
C ARG A 602 -21.95 -26.97 -33.15
N ALA A 603 -21.81 -27.59 -34.32
CA ALA A 603 -21.25 -28.94 -34.44
C ALA A 603 -19.79 -28.99 -33.96
N VAL A 604 -18.96 -28.02 -34.36
CA VAL A 604 -17.56 -27.93 -33.88
C VAL A 604 -17.48 -27.70 -32.37
N ARG A 605 -18.40 -26.91 -31.79
CA ARG A 605 -18.49 -26.74 -30.32
C ARG A 605 -18.88 -28.03 -29.60
N LEU A 606 -19.73 -28.86 -30.18
CA LEU A 606 -20.08 -30.18 -29.63
C LEU A 606 -18.86 -31.12 -29.67
N CYS A 607 -18.10 -31.14 -30.77
CA CYS A 607 -16.84 -31.89 -30.85
C CYS A 607 -15.80 -31.37 -29.86
N MET A 608 -15.69 -30.05 -29.70
CA MET A 608 -14.84 -29.42 -28.69
C MET A 608 -15.23 -29.85 -27.26
N ALA A 609 -16.53 -29.90 -26.94
CA ALA A 609 -17.00 -30.37 -25.65
C ALA A 609 -16.64 -31.85 -25.41
N ALA A 610 -16.72 -32.70 -26.43
CA ALA A 610 -16.25 -34.08 -26.37
C ALA A 610 -14.72 -34.18 -26.18
N LEU A 611 -13.93 -33.31 -26.83
CA LEU A 611 -12.48 -33.21 -26.64
C LEU A 611 -12.10 -32.74 -25.24
N VAL A 612 -12.85 -31.79 -24.67
CA VAL A 612 -12.68 -31.35 -23.27
C VAL A 612 -12.99 -32.48 -22.31
N LEU A 613 -14.06 -33.27 -22.56
CA LEU A 613 -14.37 -34.44 -21.75
C LEU A 613 -13.27 -35.51 -21.86
N GLY A 614 -12.75 -35.76 -23.06
CA GLY A 614 -11.62 -36.66 -23.29
C GLY A 614 -10.33 -36.19 -22.60
N LEU A 615 -10.05 -34.89 -22.62
CA LEU A 615 -8.95 -34.27 -21.89
C LEU A 615 -9.10 -34.45 -20.37
N LEU A 616 -10.31 -34.21 -19.81
CA LEU A 616 -10.58 -34.41 -18.39
C LEU A 616 -10.45 -35.89 -17.97
N LEU A 617 -10.86 -36.82 -18.84
CA LEU A 617 -10.68 -38.25 -18.62
C LEU A 617 -9.20 -38.65 -18.72
N ALA A 618 -8.43 -38.11 -19.66
CA ALA A 618 -6.99 -38.37 -19.79
C ALA A 618 -6.21 -37.82 -18.57
N LEU A 619 -6.53 -36.60 -18.13
CA LEU A 619 -5.96 -35.99 -16.91
C LEU A 619 -6.28 -36.81 -15.65
N ARG A 620 -7.44 -37.48 -15.60
CA ARG A 620 -7.82 -38.39 -14.51
C ARG A 620 -6.97 -39.67 -14.46
N HIS A 621 -6.43 -40.12 -15.59
CA HIS A 621 -5.63 -41.37 -15.67
C HIS A 621 -4.11 -41.12 -15.64
N GLY A 622 -3.67 -39.87 -15.45
CA GLY A 622 -2.27 -39.54 -15.14
C GLY A 622 -1.31 -39.46 -16.34
N ASP A 623 -1.78 -39.62 -17.58
CA ASP A 623 -0.91 -39.53 -18.77
C ASP A 623 -0.59 -38.07 -19.13
N THR A 624 0.56 -37.60 -18.62
CA THR A 624 1.04 -36.21 -18.75
C THR A 624 1.59 -35.86 -20.15
N ALA A 625 1.65 -36.81 -21.09
CA ALA A 625 2.14 -36.54 -22.46
C ALA A 625 1.02 -36.11 -23.43
N LEU A 626 -0.25 -36.46 -23.15
CA LEU A 626 -1.36 -36.27 -24.10
C LEU A 626 -2.19 -35.00 -23.86
N TRP A 627 -2.07 -34.37 -22.69
CA TRP A 627 -2.89 -33.20 -22.35
C TRP A 627 -2.48 -31.95 -23.14
N VAL A 628 -1.20 -31.74 -23.45
CA VAL A 628 -0.76 -30.57 -24.25
C VAL A 628 -1.35 -30.65 -25.67
N PRO A 629 -1.20 -31.76 -26.43
CA PRO A 629 -1.88 -31.91 -27.72
C PRO A 629 -3.41 -31.79 -27.63
N ALA A 630 -4.04 -32.35 -26.60
CA ALA A 630 -5.48 -32.29 -26.42
C ALA A 630 -5.99 -30.87 -26.10
N VAL A 631 -5.27 -30.11 -25.27
CA VAL A 631 -5.55 -28.68 -25.02
C VAL A 631 -5.40 -27.88 -26.32
N LEU A 632 -4.34 -28.14 -27.10
CA LEU A 632 -4.16 -27.50 -28.40
C LEU A 632 -5.29 -27.83 -29.38
N LEU A 633 -5.78 -29.07 -29.39
CA LEU A 633 -6.93 -29.50 -30.20
C LEU A 633 -8.24 -28.82 -29.77
N VAL A 634 -8.47 -28.70 -28.47
CA VAL A 634 -9.63 -27.98 -27.91
C VAL A 634 -9.56 -26.50 -28.30
N LEU A 635 -8.40 -25.87 -28.16
CA LEU A 635 -8.20 -24.47 -28.56
C LEU A 635 -8.35 -24.28 -30.07
N ALA A 636 -7.89 -25.24 -30.88
CA ALA A 636 -8.06 -25.25 -32.33
C ALA A 636 -9.56 -25.40 -32.71
N ALA A 637 -10.28 -26.32 -32.08
CA ALA A 637 -11.71 -26.48 -32.29
C ALA A 637 -12.49 -25.22 -31.87
N ALA A 638 -12.12 -24.58 -30.76
CA ALA A 638 -12.68 -23.30 -30.32
C ALA A 638 -12.44 -22.19 -31.37
N ALA A 639 -11.22 -22.09 -31.90
CA ALA A 639 -10.85 -21.14 -32.94
C ALA A 639 -11.65 -21.36 -34.24
N VAL A 640 -11.84 -22.62 -34.65
CA VAL A 640 -12.63 -22.99 -35.84
C VAL A 640 -14.12 -22.66 -35.63
N ALA A 641 -14.69 -23.00 -34.47
CA ALA A 641 -16.07 -22.65 -34.14
C ALA A 641 -16.30 -21.13 -34.15
N ALA A 642 -15.36 -20.36 -33.59
CA ALA A 642 -15.41 -18.90 -33.63
C ALA A 642 -15.32 -18.36 -35.07
N ALA A 643 -14.44 -18.95 -35.91
CA ALA A 643 -14.30 -18.59 -37.33
C ALA A 643 -15.55 -18.90 -38.15
N LEU A 644 -16.30 -19.93 -37.77
CA LEU A 644 -17.57 -20.26 -38.41
C LEU A 644 -18.69 -19.33 -37.94
N ASP A 645 -18.79 -18.98 -36.66
CA ASP A 645 -19.88 -18.14 -36.13
C ASP A 645 -19.74 -16.65 -36.46
N ALA A 646 -18.51 -16.13 -36.55
CA ALA A 646 -18.24 -14.71 -36.78
C ALA A 646 -17.70 -14.41 -38.20
N GLY A 647 -17.40 -15.46 -38.98
CA GLY A 647 -16.61 -15.37 -40.20
C GLY A 647 -15.10 -15.39 -39.92
N TYR A 648 -14.34 -16.08 -40.77
CA TYR A 648 -12.89 -16.30 -40.60
C TYR A 648 -12.13 -15.00 -40.32
N LEU A 649 -12.45 -13.91 -41.00
CA LEU A 649 -11.77 -12.63 -40.83
C LEU A 649 -12.00 -12.02 -39.43
N VAL A 650 -13.20 -12.19 -38.86
CA VAL A 650 -13.51 -11.67 -37.52
C VAL A 650 -12.86 -12.55 -36.46
N ALA A 651 -12.95 -13.87 -36.55
CA ALA A 651 -12.30 -14.75 -35.58
C ALA A 651 -10.77 -14.72 -35.67
N ARG A 652 -10.20 -14.60 -36.88
CA ARG A 652 -8.78 -14.36 -37.08
C ARG A 652 -8.37 -13.04 -36.46
N ALA A 653 -9.13 -11.97 -36.69
CA ALA A 653 -8.90 -10.70 -36.00
C ALA A 653 -9.00 -10.91 -34.47
N THR A 654 -9.91 -11.76 -33.98
CA THR A 654 -10.09 -12.03 -32.54
C THR A 654 -8.93 -12.74 -31.90
N LEU A 655 -8.43 -13.76 -32.57
CA LEU A 655 -7.22 -14.46 -32.13
C LEU A 655 -6.00 -13.54 -32.23
N ILE A 656 -5.85 -12.76 -33.30
CA ILE A 656 -4.72 -11.83 -33.46
C ILE A 656 -4.76 -10.73 -32.39
N SER A 657 -5.91 -10.11 -32.14
CA SER A 657 -6.04 -9.07 -31.11
C SER A 657 -5.83 -9.65 -29.71
N ALA A 658 -6.37 -10.85 -29.42
CA ALA A 658 -6.13 -11.54 -28.16
C ALA A 658 -4.64 -11.91 -27.98
N ALA A 659 -4.02 -12.50 -28.99
CA ALA A 659 -2.59 -12.86 -28.97
C ALA A 659 -1.71 -11.62 -28.87
N ALA A 660 -2.03 -10.54 -29.59
CA ALA A 660 -1.33 -9.28 -29.49
C ALA A 660 -1.47 -8.65 -28.10
N ARG A 661 -2.65 -8.76 -27.49
CA ARG A 661 -2.85 -8.31 -26.11
C ARG A 661 -2.05 -9.13 -25.12
N VAL A 662 -2.03 -10.45 -25.25
CA VAL A 662 -1.22 -11.34 -24.40
C VAL A 662 0.26 -11.00 -24.56
N GLY A 663 0.76 -10.91 -25.80
CA GLY A 663 2.15 -10.53 -26.07
C GLY A 663 2.52 -9.17 -25.49
N ALA A 664 1.68 -8.14 -25.69
CA ALA A 664 1.91 -6.82 -25.09
C ALA A 664 1.91 -6.88 -23.56
N THR A 665 0.98 -7.63 -22.96
CA THR A 665 0.89 -7.79 -21.51
C THR A 665 2.12 -8.49 -20.95
N SER A 666 2.57 -9.58 -21.60
CA SER A 666 3.77 -10.31 -21.20
C SER A 666 5.02 -9.44 -21.31
N LEU A 667 5.18 -8.65 -22.38
CA LEU A 667 6.33 -7.75 -22.53
C LEU A 667 6.34 -6.63 -21.48
N VAL A 668 5.18 -6.06 -21.15
CA VAL A 668 5.07 -5.07 -20.08
C VAL A 668 5.36 -5.73 -18.73
N PHE A 669 4.82 -6.91 -18.48
CA PHE A 669 5.07 -7.66 -17.26
C PHE A 669 6.56 -7.96 -17.08
N VAL A 670 7.24 -8.53 -18.08
CA VAL A 670 8.69 -8.80 -18.04
C VAL A 670 9.48 -7.52 -17.78
N TYR A 671 9.16 -6.41 -18.45
CA TYR A 671 9.82 -5.14 -18.22
C TYR A 671 9.67 -4.64 -16.77
N VAL A 672 8.46 -4.75 -16.22
CA VAL A 672 8.16 -4.38 -14.83
C VAL A 672 8.88 -5.31 -13.84
N VAL A 673 8.89 -6.61 -14.10
CA VAL A 673 9.59 -7.63 -13.30
C VAL A 673 11.10 -7.36 -13.26
N VAL A 674 11.69 -6.98 -14.39
CA VAL A 674 13.11 -6.61 -14.43
C VAL A 674 13.36 -5.31 -13.68
N ALA A 675 12.50 -4.30 -13.80
CA ALA A 675 12.62 -3.09 -13.00
C ALA A 675 12.53 -3.41 -11.49
N TRP A 676 11.64 -4.32 -11.09
CA TRP A 676 11.48 -4.76 -9.70
C TRP A 676 12.73 -5.39 -9.09
N VAL A 677 13.65 -5.96 -9.89
CA VAL A 677 14.96 -6.43 -9.37
C VAL A 677 15.70 -5.30 -8.68
N PHE A 678 15.76 -4.11 -9.28
CA PHE A 678 16.41 -2.95 -8.67
C PHE A 678 15.65 -2.44 -7.45
N PHE A 679 14.34 -2.53 -7.47
CA PHE A 679 13.53 -2.11 -6.31
C PHE A 679 13.75 -3.02 -5.09
N ARG A 680 14.03 -4.32 -5.31
CA ARG A 680 14.31 -5.28 -4.23
C ARG A 680 15.78 -5.30 -3.82
N ALA A 681 16.69 -5.12 -4.78
CA ALA A 681 18.11 -5.29 -4.54
C ALA A 681 18.62 -4.28 -3.50
N THR A 682 19.41 -4.77 -2.56
CA THR A 682 20.02 -3.94 -1.50
C THR A 682 21.17 -3.09 -2.03
N SER A 683 21.82 -3.58 -3.08
CA SER A 683 22.94 -2.92 -3.71
C SER A 683 22.96 -3.18 -5.21
N PHE A 684 23.87 -2.46 -5.82
CA PHE A 684 24.18 -2.58 -7.22
C PHE A 684 24.80 -3.94 -7.59
N ASP A 685 25.70 -4.47 -6.76
CA ASP A 685 26.26 -5.81 -6.99
C ASP A 685 25.22 -6.90 -6.79
N ASN A 686 24.30 -6.72 -5.83
CA ASN A 686 23.22 -7.67 -5.60
C ASN A 686 22.26 -7.77 -6.80
N ALA A 687 21.88 -6.65 -7.42
CA ALA A 687 21.06 -6.68 -8.64
C ALA A 687 21.78 -7.37 -9.81
N LEU A 688 23.09 -7.12 -9.97
CA LEU A 688 23.89 -7.78 -10.99
C LEU A 688 24.02 -9.28 -10.76
N ALA A 689 24.17 -9.72 -9.51
CA ALA A 689 24.19 -11.13 -9.15
C ALA A 689 22.90 -11.84 -9.59
N VAL A 690 21.72 -11.24 -9.34
CA VAL A 690 20.43 -11.76 -9.82
C VAL A 690 20.43 -11.92 -11.34
N PHE A 691 20.87 -10.91 -12.09
CA PHE A 691 20.90 -11.00 -13.56
C PHE A 691 21.91 -12.02 -14.08
N ARG A 692 23.08 -12.16 -13.43
CA ARG A 692 24.08 -13.17 -13.79
C ARG A 692 23.56 -14.58 -13.55
N SER A 693 22.94 -14.84 -12.40
CA SER A 693 22.34 -16.14 -12.11
C SER A 693 21.20 -16.48 -13.07
N LEU A 694 20.39 -15.51 -13.49
CA LEU A 694 19.40 -15.72 -14.57
C LEU A 694 20.04 -16.09 -15.91
N GLY A 695 21.20 -15.48 -16.22
CA GLY A 695 21.95 -15.72 -17.45
C GLY A 695 22.77 -17.01 -17.48
N ALA A 696 22.85 -17.76 -16.38
CA ALA A 696 23.59 -19.03 -16.32
C ALA A 696 22.88 -20.20 -17.03
N PHE A 697 21.57 -20.08 -17.27
CA PHE A 697 20.69 -21.09 -17.87
C PHE A 697 20.68 -22.46 -17.14
N GLU A 698 20.87 -22.47 -15.82
CA GLU A 698 20.76 -23.65 -14.97
C GLU A 698 19.29 -24.04 -14.75
N LEU A 699 18.97 -25.32 -14.94
CA LEU A 699 17.60 -25.85 -14.93
C LEU A 699 17.20 -26.58 -13.63
N ASP A 700 18.10 -26.62 -12.64
CA ASP A 700 17.75 -27.15 -11.33
C ASP A 700 16.59 -26.34 -10.71
N HIS A 701 15.82 -26.94 -9.81
CA HIS A 701 14.64 -26.29 -9.24
C HIS A 701 14.23 -26.90 -7.90
N ALA A 702 15.18 -27.46 -7.15
CA ALA A 702 14.93 -28.10 -5.86
C ALA A 702 14.17 -27.19 -4.87
N ASN A 703 14.40 -25.87 -4.93
CA ASN A 703 13.74 -24.89 -4.08
C ASN A 703 12.38 -24.40 -4.63
N VAL A 704 12.01 -24.73 -5.88
CA VAL A 704 10.68 -24.44 -6.46
C VAL A 704 9.69 -25.53 -6.04
N THR A 705 9.42 -25.59 -4.74
CA THR A 705 8.54 -26.59 -4.14
C THR A 705 7.09 -26.49 -4.66
N PRO A 706 6.26 -27.54 -4.50
CA PRO A 706 4.85 -27.48 -4.87
C PRO A 706 4.09 -26.31 -4.22
N LEU A 707 4.48 -25.91 -3.01
CA LEU A 707 3.90 -24.74 -2.33
C LEU A 707 4.24 -23.44 -3.05
N VAL A 708 5.50 -23.26 -3.49
CA VAL A 708 5.93 -22.11 -4.31
C VAL A 708 5.14 -22.07 -5.62
N GLN A 709 5.02 -23.21 -6.30
CA GLN A 709 4.28 -23.32 -7.56
C GLN A 709 2.80 -22.95 -7.36
N LEU A 710 2.16 -23.47 -6.31
CA LEU A 710 0.78 -23.16 -5.98
C LEU A 710 0.59 -21.67 -5.69
N ALA A 711 1.48 -21.06 -4.90
CA ALA A 711 1.44 -19.64 -4.57
C ALA A 711 1.61 -18.77 -5.82
N LEU A 712 2.56 -19.10 -6.71
CA LEU A 712 2.77 -18.41 -7.99
C LEU A 712 1.55 -18.53 -8.91
N VAL A 713 0.97 -19.73 -9.04
CA VAL A 713 -0.23 -19.96 -9.86
C VAL A 713 -1.44 -19.21 -9.30
N ALA A 714 -1.64 -19.23 -7.97
CA ALA A 714 -2.71 -18.49 -7.32
C ALA A 714 -2.55 -16.96 -7.50
N ALA A 715 -1.32 -16.45 -7.37
CA ALA A 715 -1.01 -15.03 -7.59
C ALA A 715 -1.23 -14.60 -9.05
N ALA A 716 -0.82 -15.44 -10.00
CA ALA A 716 -1.07 -15.23 -11.43
C ALA A 716 -2.58 -15.27 -11.74
N ALA A 717 -3.31 -16.24 -11.21
CA ALA A 717 -4.76 -16.36 -11.38
C ALA A 717 -5.49 -15.09 -10.93
N GLY A 718 -5.05 -14.46 -9.84
CA GLY A 718 -5.59 -13.17 -9.37
C GLY A 718 -5.51 -12.03 -10.40
N HIS A 719 -4.65 -12.13 -11.41
CA HIS A 719 -4.50 -11.14 -12.48
C HIS A 719 -5.13 -11.57 -13.81
N LEU A 720 -5.28 -12.88 -14.03
CA LEU A 720 -5.88 -13.43 -15.25
C LEU A 720 -7.39 -13.21 -15.28
N PHE A 721 -8.05 -13.27 -14.11
CA PHE A 721 -9.49 -13.06 -13.98
C PHE A 721 -9.84 -11.57 -13.77
N PRO A 722 -10.85 -11.02 -14.48
CA PRO A 722 -11.38 -9.69 -14.14
C PRO A 722 -11.90 -9.63 -12.70
N ASP A 723 -11.81 -8.46 -12.05
CA ASP A 723 -12.29 -8.24 -10.66
C ASP A 723 -13.75 -8.69 -10.43
N ARG A 724 -14.58 -8.66 -11.48
CA ARG A 724 -16.00 -9.09 -11.42
C ARG A 724 -16.17 -10.61 -11.26
N THR A 725 -15.14 -11.41 -11.55
CA THR A 725 -15.21 -12.87 -11.54
C THR A 725 -15.60 -13.42 -10.17
N PHE A 726 -15.10 -12.80 -9.10
CA PHE A 726 -15.38 -13.19 -7.72
C PHE A 726 -16.38 -12.28 -7.01
N ALA A 727 -17.04 -11.36 -7.73
CA ALA A 727 -18.02 -10.46 -7.16
C ALA A 727 -19.22 -11.21 -6.54
N TRP A 728 -19.51 -12.42 -7.02
CA TRP A 728 -20.56 -13.27 -6.46
C TRP A 728 -20.23 -13.76 -5.04
N LEU A 729 -18.96 -14.08 -4.73
CA LEU A 729 -18.53 -14.52 -3.39
C LEU A 729 -18.75 -13.40 -2.38
N ARG A 730 -18.29 -12.21 -2.74
CA ARG A 730 -18.53 -10.96 -1.99
C ARG A 730 -20.02 -10.72 -1.77
N GLY A 731 -20.83 -10.82 -2.82
CA GLY A 731 -22.29 -10.67 -2.71
C GLY A 731 -22.95 -11.71 -1.80
N ARG A 732 -22.50 -12.98 -1.87
CA ARG A 732 -22.98 -14.05 -0.98
C ARG A 732 -22.62 -13.78 0.48
N PHE A 733 -21.38 -13.39 0.75
CA PHE A 733 -20.94 -13.03 2.10
C PHE A 733 -21.73 -11.85 2.67
N ILE A 734 -21.94 -10.80 1.88
CA ILE A 734 -22.74 -9.64 2.29
C ILE A 734 -24.20 -10.02 2.60
N ALA A 735 -24.75 -10.99 1.89
CA ALA A 735 -26.12 -11.47 2.11
C ALA A 735 -26.28 -12.36 3.37
N LEU A 736 -25.18 -12.83 3.97
CA LEU A 736 -25.23 -13.61 5.20
C LEU A 736 -25.73 -12.78 6.40
N SER A 737 -26.33 -13.44 7.39
CA SER A 737 -26.59 -12.80 8.68
C SER A 737 -25.28 -12.44 9.38
N ALA A 738 -25.31 -11.48 10.33
CA ALA A 738 -24.09 -11.08 11.04
C ALA A 738 -23.41 -12.26 11.77
N LEU A 739 -24.19 -13.18 12.33
CA LEU A 739 -23.67 -14.41 12.95
C LEU A 739 -22.97 -15.29 11.92
N GLN A 740 -23.58 -15.50 10.76
CA GLN A 740 -22.99 -16.30 9.68
C GLN A 740 -21.71 -15.65 9.10
N GLN A 741 -21.70 -14.32 8.96
CA GLN A 741 -20.50 -13.58 8.59
C GLN A 741 -19.39 -13.79 9.62
N GLY A 742 -19.72 -13.66 10.91
CA GLY A 742 -18.78 -13.89 12.00
C GLY A 742 -18.20 -15.31 12.01
N LEU A 743 -19.05 -16.34 11.84
CA LEU A 743 -18.61 -17.73 11.74
C LEU A 743 -17.72 -17.97 10.51
N ALA A 744 -18.06 -17.39 9.36
CA ALA A 744 -17.25 -17.50 8.14
C ALA A 744 -15.87 -16.83 8.31
N LEU A 745 -15.82 -15.66 8.95
CA LEU A 745 -14.56 -14.97 9.22
C LEU A 745 -13.71 -15.70 10.27
N ALA A 746 -14.33 -16.26 11.31
CA ALA A 746 -13.65 -17.08 12.31
C ALA A 746 -13.04 -18.34 11.67
N ALA A 747 -13.82 -19.06 10.85
CA ALA A 747 -13.33 -20.22 10.10
C ALA A 747 -12.18 -19.82 9.16
N SER A 748 -12.32 -18.70 8.44
CA SER A 748 -11.26 -18.16 7.58
C SER A 748 -9.98 -17.87 8.37
N ALA A 749 -10.08 -17.28 9.55
CA ALA A 749 -8.92 -16.95 10.36
C ALA A 749 -8.24 -18.18 10.95
N LEU A 750 -9.00 -19.23 11.30
CA LEU A 750 -8.43 -20.52 11.71
C LEU A 750 -7.58 -21.12 10.58
N VAL A 751 -8.05 -21.07 9.33
CA VAL A 751 -7.25 -21.55 8.19
C VAL A 751 -6.00 -20.69 7.99
N LEU A 752 -6.12 -19.36 8.09
CA LEU A 752 -4.97 -18.46 7.98
C LEU A 752 -3.92 -18.69 9.07
N ARG A 753 -4.35 -19.06 10.29
CA ARG A 753 -3.45 -19.44 11.37
C ARG A 753 -2.61 -20.65 11.00
N GLU A 754 -3.21 -21.69 10.44
CA GLU A 754 -2.49 -22.89 9.99
C GLU A 754 -1.53 -22.60 8.82
N LEU A 755 -1.83 -21.59 8.01
CA LEU A 755 -0.96 -21.15 6.91
C LEU A 755 0.11 -20.13 7.35
N SER A 756 -0.02 -19.55 8.54
CA SER A 756 0.88 -18.50 9.02
C SER A 756 2.23 -19.06 9.45
N ASP A 757 3.31 -18.37 9.08
CA ASP A 757 4.66 -18.69 9.55
C ASP A 757 4.94 -17.91 10.85
N PRO A 758 5.60 -18.54 11.85
CA PRO A 758 5.95 -17.87 13.11
C PRO A 758 6.96 -16.72 12.92
N ARG A 759 7.72 -16.68 11.82
CA ARG A 759 8.65 -15.59 11.52
C ARG A 759 7.89 -14.31 11.16
N ILE A 760 8.42 -13.17 11.59
CA ILE A 760 7.85 -11.87 11.27
C ILE A 760 8.22 -11.49 9.84
N VAL A 761 7.21 -11.39 8.97
CA VAL A 761 7.34 -10.81 7.63
C VAL A 761 6.63 -9.46 7.66
N PRO A 762 7.36 -8.35 7.88
CA PRO A 762 6.72 -7.03 7.87
C PRO A 762 6.09 -6.77 6.50
N PHE A 763 5.08 -5.90 6.45
CA PHE A 763 4.63 -5.39 5.16
C PHE A 763 5.84 -4.80 4.42
N ILE A 764 5.93 -5.11 3.14
CA ILE A 764 7.07 -4.81 2.28
C ILE A 764 7.40 -3.32 2.27
N TYR A 765 6.39 -2.47 2.51
CA TYR A 765 6.56 -1.03 2.64
C TYR A 765 7.52 -0.63 3.78
N PHE A 766 7.56 -1.37 4.90
CA PHE A 766 8.47 -1.10 6.02
C PHE A 766 9.93 -1.46 5.71
N GLN A 767 10.18 -2.11 4.57
CA GLN A 767 11.54 -2.48 4.17
C GLN A 767 12.25 -1.36 3.39
N PHE A 768 11.60 -0.22 3.12
CA PHE A 768 12.09 0.82 2.21
C PHE A 768 12.04 2.25 2.78
#